data_AF-A0A938X3H6-F1
#
_entry.id   AF-A0A938X3H6-F1
#
_cell.length_a   1.000
_cell.length_b   1.000
_cell.length_c   1.000
_cell.angle_alpha   90.00
_cell.angle_beta   90.00
_cell.angle_gamma   90.00
#
_symmetry.space_group_name_H-M   'P 1'
#
loop_
_entity.id
_entity.type
_entity.pdbx_description
1 polymer ?
#
loop_
_entity_poly.entity_id
_entity_poly.type
_entity_poly.pdbx_seq_one_letter_code
_entity_poly.pdbx_strand_id
1 'polypeptide(L)'
;YMVLTDEDFGKAYLTEGYAARFLIKLFQSYTILFIGYSYRDTILRYLTRAMDRLPEKTRFILTDEEQSDWKLLGLTPIYFPSKNYGKMREGLIKLGQRAKRGLLDWDNMIKEFKSEPPRDIALDTEIDYCLDSVERSRVLANNIHGKEWILALNEKGVFDNLFMPEAVLSEKDQIWMQWIVDECLGKENETFKILYLNNGNKIHFQFASLILRKLELGNDSIPDVVYKEYIIVLDSYITDSWTILRLIEILSKRGMYSLCYKLFVKYFEVQFVFKNNAFGSKDGIAYKHRFRGEQCQIEESWKRCKEQFLNSYAEQFLYFVKETILILHNTYLLLNGEDKPEPWEMAMLVIEDREDYSRQNPLYFLCTIFCESCKLLECKHPERMKVFLESCLRESSALLKKLCLKALRECERISSCDKFDIFINNSSISFFEGKEQIFLLIEKIFNDLTEDKQKKLIDEIEALDTHVSEYPIYNWCVWIKKFCSTNDRINELEKEILSRNHFEPRQHPERDIDMGEAVWSGDQSPITQEQMLESDLQQLVDLLNNYNEDPFEGPTRWGMLKTFSECIKSDYEWTSKIIKIFIDGCIEKEDAWQRLLIGIQDSNFKVDQLIALIDRFAAKMEIVKDICGLSEIFLKIVKSEETKKRFITIENKLFGIADTIWNYRQEDFVQSDRLIETAMNTGLGNILRSSIYMLSYCDETQGIPERYKSFWEKNLLLEGKEKNIVLCILAGYFNFLYLRDQEWCTDKFAEILSGIDQQSFVAAWEGIVYFSRYLNKDVADVMGPIYLRAVKNLNWLEGEARRGFIDLYLLLLI
;
A
#
# COMPACT_ATOMS: atom_id res chain seq x y z
N TYR A 1 4.02 -46.91 36.57
CA TYR A 1 3.94 -48.37 36.45
C TYR A 1 5.26 -48.85 35.86
N MET A 2 5.92 -49.83 36.48
CA MET A 2 7.19 -50.36 35.96
C MET A 2 6.88 -51.62 35.16
N VAL A 3 7.36 -51.70 33.91
CA VAL A 3 7.13 -52.86 33.03
C VAL A 3 8.34 -53.78 33.18
N LEU A 4 8.16 -54.92 33.84
CA LEU A 4 9.26 -55.85 34.13
C LEU A 4 8.99 -57.26 33.62
N THR A 5 7.73 -57.67 33.54
CA THR A 5 7.32 -59.01 33.09
C THR A 5 6.65 -58.97 31.72
N ASP A 6 6.54 -60.13 31.07
CA ASP A 6 5.85 -60.26 29.78
C ASP A 6 4.36 -59.91 29.88
N GLU A 7 3.73 -60.15 31.04
CA GLU A 7 2.35 -59.73 31.30
C GLU A 7 2.23 -58.20 31.37
N ASP A 8 3.17 -57.54 32.05
CA ASP A 8 3.24 -56.09 32.09
C ASP A 8 3.49 -55.51 30.69
N PHE A 9 4.31 -56.18 29.88
CA PHE A 9 4.58 -55.77 28.50
C PHE A 9 3.32 -55.91 27.63
N GLY A 10 2.61 -57.05 27.75
CA GLY A 10 1.33 -57.26 27.09
C GLY A 10 0.32 -56.18 27.46
N LYS A 11 0.21 -55.83 28.74
CA LYS A 11 -0.59 -54.69 29.22
C LYS A 11 -0.12 -53.37 28.64
N ALA A 12 1.15 -53.03 28.80
CA ALA A 12 1.67 -51.72 28.42
C ALA A 12 1.70 -51.45 26.92
N TYR A 13 1.91 -52.48 26.09
CA TYR A 13 2.13 -52.33 24.65
C TYR A 13 0.98 -52.85 23.78
N LEU A 14 0.18 -53.82 24.25
CA LEU A 14 -0.85 -54.46 23.44
C LEU A 14 -2.27 -54.18 23.92
N THR A 15 -2.59 -54.46 25.19
CA THR A 15 -3.96 -54.35 25.70
C THR A 15 -4.31 -52.97 26.23
N GLU A 16 -3.50 -52.38 27.10
CA GLU A 16 -3.68 -50.98 27.55
C GLU A 16 -2.92 -50.01 26.62
N GLY A 17 -1.82 -50.46 26.03
CA GLY A 17 -1.14 -49.83 24.89
C GLY A 17 -0.50 -48.46 25.13
N TYR A 18 -0.38 -48.02 26.39
CA TYR A 18 0.14 -46.69 26.74
C TYR A 18 1.60 -46.48 26.30
N ALA A 19 2.44 -47.53 26.32
CA ALA A 19 3.85 -47.45 25.94
C ALA A 19 4.05 -47.41 24.41
N ALA A 20 3.25 -48.19 23.68
CA ALA A 20 3.26 -48.18 22.21
C ALA A 20 2.83 -46.80 21.65
N ARG A 21 1.77 -46.21 22.21
CA ARG A 21 1.28 -44.88 21.81
C ARG A 21 2.32 -43.77 22.07
N PHE A 22 3.04 -43.84 23.19
CA PHE A 22 4.13 -42.90 23.50
C PHE A 22 5.28 -43.00 22.48
N LEU A 23 5.73 -44.22 22.17
CA LEU A 23 6.88 -44.44 21.31
C LEU A 23 6.61 -44.09 19.84
N ILE A 24 5.41 -44.39 19.33
CA ILE A 24 5.01 -43.98 17.97
C ILE A 24 5.06 -42.45 17.84
N LYS A 25 4.51 -41.70 18.82
CA LYS A 25 4.61 -40.24 18.85
C LYS A 25 6.07 -39.76 18.93
N LEU A 26 6.89 -40.37 19.80
CA LEU A 26 8.30 -40.03 19.94
C LEU A 26 9.09 -40.17 18.62
N PHE A 27 8.91 -41.28 17.90
CA PHE A 27 9.64 -41.59 16.65
C PHE A 27 9.13 -40.84 15.41
N GLN A 28 7.95 -40.21 15.49
CA GLN A 28 7.40 -39.34 14.46
C GLN A 28 7.80 -37.87 14.69
N SER A 29 7.81 -37.42 15.95
CA SER A 29 8.07 -36.01 16.30
C SER A 29 9.56 -35.66 16.39
N TYR A 30 10.46 -36.61 16.72
CA TYR A 30 11.86 -36.31 17.00
C TYR A 30 12.85 -37.09 16.12
N THR A 31 13.96 -36.44 15.72
CA THR A 31 15.18 -37.13 15.26
C THR A 31 15.77 -37.90 16.43
N ILE A 32 15.83 -39.23 16.35
CA ILE A 32 16.21 -40.06 17.48
C ILE A 32 17.64 -40.55 17.33
N LEU A 33 18.43 -40.44 18.40
CA LEU A 33 19.71 -41.11 18.55
C LEU A 33 19.60 -42.23 19.59
N PHE A 34 19.60 -43.48 19.13
CA PHE A 34 19.65 -44.65 20.02
C PHE A 34 21.06 -44.84 20.56
N ILE A 35 21.19 -45.01 21.88
CA ILE A 35 22.46 -45.22 22.58
C ILE A 35 22.29 -46.36 23.57
N GLY A 36 23.22 -47.32 23.56
CA GLY A 36 23.24 -48.43 24.51
C GLY A 36 22.38 -49.64 24.13
N TYR A 37 21.92 -49.71 22.88
CA TYR A 37 21.16 -50.85 22.36
C TYR A 37 22.02 -51.72 21.43
N SER A 38 21.81 -53.03 21.49
CA SER A 38 22.38 -54.03 20.58
C SER A 38 21.40 -54.42 19.49
N TYR A 39 21.89 -54.99 18.37
CA TYR A 39 21.00 -55.44 17.30
C TYR A 39 20.01 -56.53 17.76
N ARG A 40 20.37 -57.27 18.82
CA ARG A 40 19.58 -58.39 19.33
C ARG A 40 18.56 -57.99 20.39
N ASP A 41 18.56 -56.74 20.85
CA ASP A 41 17.65 -56.30 21.91
C ASP A 41 16.19 -56.45 21.48
N THR A 42 15.45 -57.22 22.27
CA THR A 42 14.06 -57.57 22.02
C THR A 42 13.22 -56.31 21.85
N ILE A 43 13.35 -55.35 22.77
CA ILE A 43 12.61 -54.09 22.74
C ILE A 43 12.98 -53.27 21.49
N LEU A 44 14.27 -53.10 21.16
CA LEU A 44 14.67 -52.34 19.97
C LEU A 44 14.09 -52.94 18.69
N ARG A 45 14.12 -54.26 18.54
CA ARG A 45 13.57 -54.96 17.38
C ARG A 45 12.05 -54.88 17.31
N TYR A 46 11.35 -54.96 18.45
CA TYR A 46 9.90 -54.78 18.48
C TYR A 46 9.51 -53.34 18.13
N LEU A 47 10.20 -52.35 18.69
CA LEU A 47 9.96 -50.94 18.38
C LEU A 47 10.23 -50.64 16.91
N THR A 48 11.38 -51.03 16.38
CA THR A 48 11.75 -50.75 14.99
C THR A 48 10.93 -51.53 13.96
N ARG A 49 10.42 -52.73 14.29
CA ARG A 49 9.56 -53.54 13.40
C ARG A 49 8.09 -53.16 13.43
N ALA A 50 7.61 -52.56 14.51
CA ALA A 50 6.25 -52.04 14.63
C ALA A 50 6.06 -50.68 13.95
N MET A 51 7.09 -50.18 13.23
CA MET A 51 7.13 -48.83 12.65
C MET A 51 7.52 -48.85 11.17
N ASP A 52 7.14 -47.80 10.44
CA ASP A 52 7.41 -47.67 9.01
C ASP A 52 8.91 -47.74 8.69
N ARG A 53 9.24 -48.48 7.62
CA ARG A 53 10.62 -48.68 7.12
C ARG A 53 11.22 -47.43 6.45
N LEU A 54 10.39 -46.44 6.15
CA LEU A 54 10.76 -45.16 5.54
C LEU A 54 10.30 -44.03 6.48
N PRO A 55 11.11 -43.67 7.49
CA PRO A 55 10.70 -42.69 8.49
C PRO A 55 10.79 -41.25 7.98
N GLU A 56 9.86 -40.39 8.39
CA GLU A 56 9.86 -38.95 8.07
C GLU A 56 11.03 -38.19 8.73
N LYS A 57 11.52 -38.65 9.89
CA LYS A 57 12.71 -38.13 10.58
C LYS A 57 13.80 -39.18 10.63
N THR A 58 15.04 -38.77 10.34
CA THR A 58 16.21 -39.67 10.39
C THR A 58 16.41 -40.25 11.78
N ARG A 59 16.61 -41.56 11.85
CA ARG A 59 16.89 -42.27 13.09
C ARG A 59 18.34 -42.72 13.06
N PHE A 60 19.08 -42.36 14.07
CA PHE A 60 20.48 -42.70 14.20
C PHE A 60 20.66 -43.73 15.31
N ILE A 61 21.62 -44.61 15.15
CA ILE A 61 22.09 -45.47 16.25
C ILE A 61 23.59 -45.28 16.43
N LEU A 62 23.99 -44.98 17.66
CA LEU A 62 25.39 -44.92 18.01
C LEU A 62 25.84 -46.33 18.39
N THR A 63 26.64 -46.96 17.52
CA THR A 63 27.00 -48.38 17.64
C THR A 63 28.44 -48.65 17.23
N ASP A 64 28.98 -49.75 17.72
CA ASP A 64 30.25 -50.31 17.30
C ASP A 64 30.09 -51.66 16.57
N GLU A 65 28.84 -52.08 16.31
CA GLU A 65 28.50 -53.30 15.58
C GLU A 65 28.37 -53.02 14.07
N GLU A 66 29.48 -53.10 13.34
CA GLU A 66 29.51 -52.86 11.89
C GLU A 66 28.86 -53.97 11.05
N GLN A 67 28.80 -55.20 11.57
CA GLN A 67 28.30 -56.38 10.84
C GLN A 67 26.76 -56.54 10.89
N SER A 68 26.08 -55.71 11.67
CA SER A 68 24.63 -55.76 11.85
C SER A 68 23.92 -54.92 10.79
N ASP A 69 22.86 -55.44 10.17
CA ASP A 69 22.11 -54.73 9.12
C ASP A 69 21.09 -53.76 9.72
N TRP A 70 21.60 -52.64 10.22
CA TRP A 70 20.83 -51.57 10.86
C TRP A 70 19.83 -50.91 9.90
N LYS A 71 20.10 -50.93 8.59
CA LYS A 71 19.19 -50.42 7.57
C LYS A 71 17.90 -51.22 7.51
N LEU A 72 17.92 -52.53 7.76
CA LEU A 72 16.70 -53.35 7.89
C LEU A 72 15.79 -52.94 9.06
N LEU A 73 16.35 -52.28 10.08
CA LEU A 73 15.61 -51.70 11.20
C LEU A 73 15.27 -50.22 11.00
N GLY A 74 15.60 -49.65 9.83
CA GLY A 74 15.37 -48.24 9.50
C GLY A 74 16.26 -47.27 10.28
N LEU A 75 17.45 -47.73 10.71
CA LEU A 75 18.41 -46.94 11.49
C LEU A 75 19.66 -46.62 10.66
N THR A 76 20.13 -45.38 10.75
CA THR A 76 21.39 -44.92 10.18
C THR A 76 22.49 -45.04 11.24
N PRO A 77 23.45 -45.97 11.09
CA PRO A 77 24.47 -46.15 12.11
C PRO A 77 25.49 -45.01 12.10
N ILE A 78 25.80 -44.49 13.27
CA ILE A 78 26.95 -43.64 13.55
C ILE A 78 27.96 -44.52 14.29
N TYR A 79 29.05 -44.84 13.62
CA TYR A 79 30.02 -45.77 14.15
C TYR A 79 31.03 -45.09 15.07
N PHE A 80 31.31 -45.72 16.21
CA PHE A 80 32.48 -45.43 17.01
C PHE A 80 33.38 -46.67 17.08
N PRO A 81 34.68 -46.52 17.37
CA PRO A 81 35.61 -47.65 17.37
C PRO A 81 35.19 -48.78 18.32
N SER A 82 35.35 -50.04 17.88
CA SER A 82 34.91 -51.25 18.62
C SER A 82 35.26 -51.21 20.10
N LYS A 83 34.23 -51.36 20.94
CA LYS A 83 34.24 -51.34 22.42
C LYS A 83 34.85 -50.09 23.06
N ASN A 84 35.07 -49.02 22.28
CA ASN A 84 35.66 -47.78 22.77
C ASN A 84 34.59 -46.76 23.18
N TYR A 85 33.89 -47.07 24.26
CA TYR A 85 32.86 -46.20 24.83
C TYR A 85 33.43 -44.85 25.34
N GLY A 86 34.76 -44.75 25.55
CA GLY A 86 35.43 -43.50 25.87
C GLY A 86 35.36 -42.49 24.72
N LYS A 87 35.62 -42.94 23.48
CA LYS A 87 35.49 -42.11 22.27
C LYS A 87 34.04 -41.78 21.95
N MET A 88 33.12 -42.72 22.16
CA MET A 88 31.68 -42.46 22.09
C MET A 88 31.28 -41.31 23.04
N ARG A 89 31.73 -41.37 24.29
CA ARG A 89 31.46 -40.33 25.30
C ARG A 89 32.08 -38.98 24.93
N GLU A 90 33.30 -38.96 24.40
CA GLU A 90 33.95 -37.73 23.91
C GLU A 90 33.12 -37.07 22.78
N GLY A 91 32.65 -37.86 21.82
CA GLY A 91 31.80 -37.39 20.74
C GLY A 91 30.47 -36.81 21.23
N LEU A 92 29.81 -37.47 22.18
CA LEU A 92 28.58 -36.97 22.80
C LEU A 92 28.80 -35.67 23.59
N ILE A 93 29.95 -35.53 24.27
CA ILE A 93 30.31 -34.28 24.96
C ILE A 93 30.47 -33.14 23.95
N LYS A 94 31.17 -33.37 22.83
CA LYS A 94 31.35 -32.37 21.77
C LYS A 94 30.03 -32.00 21.09
N LEU A 95 29.17 -32.98 20.80
CA LEU A 95 27.82 -32.74 20.29
C LEU A 95 27.00 -31.93 21.30
N GLY A 96 27.08 -32.28 22.58
CA GLY A 96 26.43 -31.55 23.66
C GLY A 96 26.96 -30.12 23.82
N GLN A 97 28.26 -29.88 23.62
CA GLN A 97 28.85 -28.55 23.60
C GLN A 97 28.32 -27.75 22.41
N ARG A 98 28.29 -28.32 21.20
CA ARG A 98 27.75 -27.68 19.99
C ARG A 98 26.26 -27.35 20.12
N ALA A 99 25.46 -28.28 20.65
CA ALA A 99 24.02 -28.09 20.86
C ALA A 99 23.68 -27.09 21.97
N LYS A 100 24.60 -26.89 22.92
CA LYS A 100 24.46 -25.91 24.00
C LYS A 100 25.06 -24.54 23.69
N ARG A 101 25.75 -24.38 22.55
CA ARG A 101 26.31 -23.09 22.15
C ARG A 101 25.18 -22.07 22.05
N GLY A 102 25.21 -21.10 22.94
CA GLY A 102 24.31 -19.95 22.87
C GLY A 102 24.72 -19.04 21.72
N LEU A 103 23.87 -18.05 21.41
CA LEU A 103 24.18 -17.03 20.41
C LEU A 103 25.46 -16.25 20.74
N LEU A 104 25.80 -16.08 22.03
CA LEU A 104 27.05 -15.46 22.48
C LEU A 104 28.30 -16.30 22.16
N ASP A 105 28.19 -17.62 22.18
CA ASP A 105 29.30 -18.51 21.83
C ASP A 105 29.55 -18.47 20.31
N TRP A 106 28.47 -18.40 19.52
CA TRP A 106 28.55 -18.19 18.07
C TRP A 106 29.15 -16.82 17.72
N ASP A 107 28.72 -15.77 18.42
CA ASP A 107 29.24 -14.41 18.26
C ASP A 107 30.77 -14.36 18.48
N ASN A 108 31.27 -14.98 19.54
CA ASN A 108 32.69 -15.01 19.84
C ASN A 108 33.50 -15.81 18.80
N MET A 109 32.94 -16.91 18.29
CA MET A 109 33.60 -17.72 17.27
C MET A 109 33.67 -17.01 15.91
N ILE A 110 32.57 -16.39 15.46
CA ILE A 110 32.49 -15.74 14.15
C ILE A 110 33.43 -14.53 14.07
N LYS A 111 33.72 -13.85 15.19
CA LYS A 111 34.69 -12.75 15.23
C LYS A 111 36.08 -13.13 14.74
N GLU A 112 36.46 -14.41 14.81
CA GLU A 112 37.74 -14.88 14.27
C GLU A 112 37.79 -14.83 12.72
N PHE A 113 36.63 -14.78 12.05
CA PHE A 113 36.48 -14.81 10.58
C PHE A 113 35.89 -13.50 10.02
N LYS A 114 36.04 -12.40 10.75
CA LYS A 114 35.40 -11.10 10.45
C LYS A 114 35.61 -10.60 9.01
N SER A 115 36.82 -10.77 8.46
CA SER A 115 37.20 -10.17 7.17
C SER A 115 37.28 -11.16 6.02
N GLU A 116 37.44 -12.45 6.30
CA GLU A 116 37.55 -13.49 5.28
C GLU A 116 36.79 -14.76 5.70
N PRO A 117 36.04 -15.38 4.78
CA PRO A 117 35.38 -16.65 5.05
C PRO A 117 36.37 -17.79 5.30
N PRO A 118 36.04 -18.75 6.19
CA PRO A 118 36.90 -19.87 6.46
C PRO A 118 37.07 -20.76 5.21
N ARG A 119 38.30 -21.16 4.93
CA ARG A 119 38.62 -22.08 3.81
C ARG A 119 38.59 -23.56 4.22
N ASP A 120 38.47 -23.84 5.51
CA ASP A 120 38.36 -25.19 6.05
C ASP A 120 36.91 -25.69 5.92
N ILE A 121 36.74 -26.90 5.37
CA ILE A 121 35.43 -27.49 5.08
C ILE A 121 34.59 -27.67 6.35
N ALA A 122 35.20 -28.02 7.49
CA ALA A 122 34.45 -28.21 8.73
C ALA A 122 33.91 -26.87 9.25
N LEU A 123 34.70 -25.80 9.13
CA LEU A 123 34.27 -24.45 9.51
C LEU A 123 33.26 -23.86 8.51
N ASP A 124 33.37 -24.16 7.21
CA ASP A 124 32.37 -23.77 6.22
C ASP A 124 30.99 -24.40 6.51
N THR A 125 30.95 -25.67 6.96
CA THR A 125 29.68 -26.28 7.42
C THR A 125 29.12 -25.64 8.70
N GLU A 126 29.95 -24.97 9.51
CA GLU A 126 29.48 -24.17 10.63
C GLU A 126 28.86 -22.84 10.16
N ILE A 127 29.36 -22.26 9.06
CA ILE A 127 28.73 -21.10 8.41
C ILE A 127 27.38 -21.49 7.82
N ASP A 128 27.30 -22.61 7.10
CA ASP A 128 26.03 -23.14 6.59
C ASP A 128 25.03 -23.35 7.72
N TYR A 129 25.49 -23.96 8.82
CA TYR A 129 24.68 -24.12 10.01
C TYR A 129 24.17 -22.77 10.56
N CYS A 130 24.98 -21.72 10.55
CA CYS A 130 24.53 -20.38 10.94
C CYS A 130 23.49 -19.78 9.98
N LEU A 131 23.61 -20.04 8.67
CA LEU A 131 22.67 -19.59 7.63
C LEU A 131 21.29 -20.29 7.72
N ASP A 132 21.22 -21.44 8.39
CA ASP A 132 19.97 -22.19 8.55
C ASP A 132 18.94 -21.44 9.40
N SER A 133 19.36 -20.77 10.49
CA SER A 133 18.47 -20.08 11.44
C SER A 133 18.58 -18.57 11.33
N VAL A 134 17.46 -17.88 11.57
CA VAL A 134 17.36 -16.42 11.57
C VAL A 134 18.29 -15.80 12.61
N GLU A 135 18.24 -16.31 13.84
CA GLU A 135 19.01 -15.78 14.97
C GLU A 135 20.51 -15.90 14.73
N ARG A 136 20.95 -17.04 14.19
CA ARG A 136 22.36 -17.28 13.87
C ARG A 136 22.81 -16.53 12.63
N SER A 137 21.95 -16.39 11.62
CA SER A 137 22.21 -15.53 10.46
C SER A 137 22.40 -14.07 10.90
N ARG A 138 21.62 -13.60 11.88
CA ARG A 138 21.76 -12.26 12.46
C ARG A 138 23.09 -12.11 13.20
N VAL A 139 23.49 -13.11 14.00
CA VAL A 139 24.81 -13.11 14.66
C VAL A 139 25.94 -13.12 13.63
N LEU A 140 25.82 -13.91 12.56
CA LEU A 140 26.80 -13.96 11.47
C LEU A 140 26.92 -12.60 10.78
N ALA A 141 25.80 -12.06 10.26
CA ALA A 141 25.75 -10.78 9.56
C ALA A 141 26.32 -9.62 10.39
N ASN A 142 26.10 -9.62 11.72
CA ASN A 142 26.63 -8.57 12.60
C ASN A 142 28.17 -8.59 12.76
N ASN A 143 28.83 -9.70 12.42
CA ASN A 143 30.26 -9.89 12.68
C ASN A 143 31.11 -9.97 11.41
N ILE A 144 30.53 -10.21 10.23
CA ILE A 144 31.28 -10.38 8.96
C ILE A 144 31.16 -9.16 8.03
N HIS A 145 32.23 -8.90 7.28
CA HIS A 145 32.32 -7.75 6.35
C HIS A 145 33.22 -8.04 5.15
N GLY A 146 33.04 -7.26 4.08
CA GLY A 146 33.96 -7.19 2.95
C GLY A 146 33.60 -8.07 1.74
N LYS A 147 34.32 -7.83 0.65
CA LYS A 147 34.06 -8.42 -0.68
C LYS A 147 34.03 -9.95 -0.70
N GLU A 148 34.99 -10.60 -0.05
CA GLU A 148 35.11 -12.06 -0.08
C GLU A 148 33.88 -12.76 0.53
N TRP A 149 33.30 -12.16 1.57
CA TRP A 149 32.05 -12.64 2.16
C TRP A 149 30.85 -12.43 1.23
N ILE A 150 30.78 -11.30 0.51
CA ILE A 150 29.72 -11.08 -0.49
C ILE A 150 29.78 -12.17 -1.58
N LEU A 151 30.96 -12.49 -2.09
CA LEU A 151 31.12 -13.53 -3.11
C LEU A 151 30.76 -14.91 -2.57
N ALA A 152 31.25 -15.28 -1.38
CA ALA A 152 30.97 -16.58 -0.77
C ALA A 152 29.48 -16.78 -0.46
N LEU A 153 28.80 -15.76 0.07
CA LEU A 153 27.36 -15.81 0.32
C LEU A 153 26.56 -15.87 -0.99
N ASN A 154 27.01 -15.19 -2.04
CA ASN A 154 26.41 -15.30 -3.36
C ASN A 154 26.56 -16.70 -3.96
N GLU A 155 27.72 -17.34 -3.86
CA GLU A 155 27.92 -18.72 -4.31
C GLU A 155 27.02 -19.72 -3.55
N LYS A 156 26.70 -19.42 -2.29
CA LYS A 156 25.76 -20.18 -1.46
C LYS A 156 24.28 -19.83 -1.72
N GLY A 157 23.98 -18.94 -2.69
CA GLY A 157 22.61 -18.59 -3.10
C GLY A 157 21.85 -17.68 -2.13
N VAL A 158 22.55 -17.00 -1.21
CA VAL A 158 21.93 -16.21 -0.13
C VAL A 158 21.21 -14.96 -0.67
N PHE A 159 21.61 -14.44 -1.84
CA PHE A 159 21.05 -13.21 -2.40
C PHE A 159 20.07 -13.42 -3.55
N ASP A 160 19.82 -14.66 -3.96
CA ASP A 160 19.05 -14.98 -5.17
C ASP A 160 17.67 -14.30 -5.16
N ASN A 161 16.97 -14.37 -4.03
CA ASN A 161 15.66 -13.74 -3.84
C ASN A 161 15.70 -12.20 -3.96
N LEU A 162 16.83 -11.57 -3.63
CA LEU A 162 16.97 -10.11 -3.69
C LEU A 162 17.02 -9.59 -5.13
N PHE A 163 17.43 -10.42 -6.09
CA PHE A 163 17.51 -10.07 -7.51
C PHE A 163 16.34 -10.62 -8.34
N MET A 164 15.36 -11.25 -7.69
CA MET A 164 14.14 -11.74 -8.32
C MET A 164 12.97 -10.77 -8.05
N PRO A 165 12.40 -10.08 -9.06
CA PRO A 165 11.40 -9.03 -8.85
C PRO A 165 10.12 -9.49 -8.15
N GLU A 166 9.72 -10.73 -8.40
CA GLU A 166 8.50 -11.36 -7.88
C GLU A 166 8.80 -12.27 -6.67
N ALA A 167 10.05 -12.31 -6.20
CA ALA A 167 10.42 -13.15 -5.08
C ALA A 167 9.80 -12.64 -3.78
N VAL A 168 9.72 -13.59 -2.85
CA VAL A 168 8.90 -13.49 -1.68
C VAL A 168 9.87 -13.59 -0.51
N LEU A 169 10.33 -12.43 -0.02
CA LEU A 169 11.46 -12.34 0.90
C LEU A 169 11.11 -12.91 2.29
N SER A 170 11.97 -13.82 2.78
CA SER A 170 11.96 -14.39 4.13
C SER A 170 12.60 -13.45 5.16
N GLU A 171 12.48 -13.76 6.47
CA GLU A 171 13.18 -12.99 7.51
C GLU A 171 14.71 -13.03 7.34
N LYS A 172 15.25 -14.14 6.81
CA LYS A 172 16.68 -14.25 6.47
C LYS A 172 17.05 -13.34 5.32
N ASP A 173 16.22 -13.28 4.27
CA ASP A 173 16.43 -12.36 3.16
C ASP A 173 16.43 -10.90 3.65
N GLN A 174 15.59 -10.54 4.62
CA GLN A 174 15.58 -9.19 5.20
C GLN A 174 16.90 -8.87 5.93
N ILE A 175 17.47 -9.83 6.68
CA ILE A 175 18.77 -9.67 7.35
C ILE A 175 19.86 -9.45 6.31
N TRP A 176 19.92 -10.31 5.29
CA TRP A 176 20.95 -10.27 4.26
C TRP A 176 20.79 -9.09 3.31
N MET A 177 19.56 -8.65 3.05
CA MET A 177 19.25 -7.41 2.34
C MET A 177 19.78 -6.19 3.10
N GLN A 178 19.56 -6.11 4.42
CA GLN A 178 20.12 -5.02 5.22
C GLN A 178 21.65 -5.06 5.20
N TRP A 179 22.23 -6.25 5.37
CA TRP A 179 23.68 -6.46 5.40
C TRP A 179 24.35 -6.08 4.06
N ILE A 180 23.85 -6.59 2.92
CA ILE A 180 24.46 -6.34 1.61
C ILE A 180 24.37 -4.85 1.24
N VAL A 181 23.30 -4.15 1.63
CA VAL A 181 23.19 -2.69 1.45
C VAL A 181 24.29 -1.97 2.24
N ASP A 182 24.52 -2.34 3.49
CA ASP A 182 25.50 -1.70 4.37
C ASP A 182 26.97 -1.99 3.98
N GLU A 183 27.20 -3.14 3.33
CA GLU A 183 28.51 -3.54 2.82
C GLU A 183 28.79 -3.01 1.40
N CYS A 184 27.79 -2.97 0.52
CA CYS A 184 28.00 -2.53 -0.87
C CYS A 184 27.98 -1.02 -1.04
N LEU A 185 27.02 -0.30 -0.44
CA LEU A 185 26.83 1.13 -0.71
C LEU A 185 28.04 1.95 -0.25
N GLY A 186 28.79 2.48 -1.22
CA GLY A 186 29.93 3.36 -0.97
C GLY A 186 31.26 2.67 -0.63
N LYS A 187 31.29 1.33 -0.54
CA LYS A 187 32.51 0.55 -0.31
C LYS A 187 32.77 -0.42 -1.47
N GLU A 188 31.92 -1.43 -1.64
CA GLU A 188 32.10 -2.53 -2.59
C GLU A 188 31.18 -2.41 -3.84
N ASN A 189 31.09 -1.21 -4.43
CA ASN A 189 30.13 -0.94 -5.52
C ASN A 189 30.34 -1.81 -6.77
N GLU A 190 31.59 -2.11 -7.13
CA GLU A 190 31.88 -2.98 -8.28
C GLU A 190 31.32 -4.39 -8.07
N THR A 191 31.32 -4.89 -6.83
CA THR A 191 30.75 -6.19 -6.49
C THR A 191 29.24 -6.21 -6.69
N PHE A 192 28.54 -5.15 -6.27
CA PHE A 192 27.09 -5.02 -6.55
C PHE A 192 26.79 -5.00 -8.05
N LYS A 193 27.58 -4.28 -8.87
CA LYS A 193 27.40 -4.24 -10.32
C LYS A 193 27.51 -5.64 -10.95
N ILE A 194 28.49 -6.42 -10.51
CA ILE A 194 28.67 -7.81 -10.98
C ILE A 194 27.46 -8.66 -10.58
N LEU A 195 26.98 -8.54 -9.35
CA LEU A 195 25.78 -9.26 -8.88
C LEU A 195 24.54 -8.89 -9.68
N TYR A 196 24.31 -7.59 -9.89
CA TYR A 196 23.17 -7.10 -10.65
C TYR A 196 23.21 -7.56 -12.11
N LEU A 197 24.39 -7.53 -12.74
CA LEU A 197 24.60 -8.01 -14.11
C LEU A 197 24.35 -9.51 -14.22
N ASN A 198 24.91 -10.32 -13.31
CA ASN A 198 24.78 -11.78 -13.32
C ASN A 198 23.32 -12.24 -13.12
N ASN A 199 22.49 -11.40 -12.48
CA ASN A 199 21.07 -11.65 -12.28
C ASN A 199 20.18 -10.98 -13.36
N GLY A 200 20.75 -10.61 -14.51
CA GLY A 200 20.00 -10.12 -15.66
C GLY A 200 19.41 -8.72 -15.48
N ASN A 201 20.06 -7.86 -14.68
CA ASN A 201 19.61 -6.50 -14.35
C ASN A 201 18.23 -6.46 -13.69
N LYS A 202 17.91 -7.48 -12.90
CA LYS A 202 16.67 -7.55 -12.14
C LYS A 202 16.94 -7.29 -10.66
N ILE A 203 16.01 -6.63 -10.00
CA ILE A 203 16.08 -6.37 -8.56
C ILE A 203 14.68 -6.43 -7.96
N HIS A 204 14.59 -6.96 -6.75
CA HIS A 204 13.36 -6.97 -5.97
C HIS A 204 13.00 -5.56 -5.47
N PHE A 205 11.71 -5.21 -5.47
CA PHE A 205 11.26 -3.85 -5.16
C PHE A 205 11.64 -3.39 -3.75
N GLN A 206 11.60 -4.29 -2.74
CA GLN A 206 11.99 -3.96 -1.36
C GLN A 206 13.50 -3.69 -1.25
N PHE A 207 14.31 -4.40 -2.03
CA PHE A 207 15.76 -4.21 -2.03
C PHE A 207 16.12 -2.87 -2.69
N ALA A 208 15.50 -2.55 -3.83
CA ALA A 208 15.62 -1.24 -4.47
C ALA A 208 15.17 -0.10 -3.53
N SER A 209 14.03 -0.26 -2.85
CA SER A 209 13.49 0.71 -1.89
C SER A 209 14.44 0.94 -0.71
N LEU A 210 15.04 -0.12 -0.16
CA LEU A 210 16.02 0.02 0.93
C LEU A 210 17.27 0.77 0.49
N ILE A 211 17.78 0.49 -0.72
CA ILE A 211 18.90 1.23 -1.30
C ILE A 211 18.56 2.72 -1.44
N LEU A 212 17.40 3.04 -2.03
CA LEU A 212 16.93 4.42 -2.19
C LEU A 212 16.80 5.13 -0.83
N ARG A 213 16.22 4.47 0.17
CA ARG A 213 16.10 5.02 1.53
C ARG A 213 17.46 5.33 2.17
N LYS A 214 18.49 4.51 1.91
CA LYS A 214 19.86 4.79 2.40
C LYS A 214 20.48 5.99 1.69
N LEU A 215 20.21 6.17 0.39
CA LEU A 215 20.60 7.38 -0.34
C LEU A 215 19.88 8.63 0.20
N GLU A 216 18.59 8.52 0.55
CA GLU A 216 17.80 9.62 1.15
C GLU A 216 18.29 10.06 2.53
N LEU A 217 18.95 9.20 3.30
CA LEU A 217 19.54 9.58 4.59
C LEU A 217 20.77 10.48 4.44
N GLY A 218 21.34 10.59 3.24
CA GLY A 218 22.31 11.63 2.90
C GLY A 218 23.61 11.55 3.69
N ASN A 219 24.25 10.38 3.73
CA ASN A 219 25.52 10.19 4.42
C ASN A 219 26.71 10.72 3.57
N ASP A 220 27.52 11.63 4.12
CA ASP A 220 28.70 12.22 3.47
C ASP A 220 29.73 11.18 3.03
N SER A 221 29.74 9.99 3.64
CA SER A 221 30.63 8.90 3.24
C SER A 221 30.26 8.25 1.89
N ILE A 222 29.04 8.46 1.36
CA ILE A 222 28.64 7.90 0.06
C ILE A 222 29.18 8.81 -1.05
N PRO A 223 30.05 8.29 -1.95
CA PRO A 223 30.61 9.09 -3.05
C PRO A 223 29.56 9.48 -4.11
N ASP A 224 29.74 10.61 -4.78
CA ASP A 224 28.81 11.12 -5.80
C ASP A 224 28.59 10.17 -6.98
N VAL A 225 29.60 9.35 -7.32
CA VAL A 225 29.46 8.34 -8.39
C VAL A 225 28.37 7.30 -8.06
N VAL A 226 28.21 6.96 -6.77
CA VAL A 226 27.21 6.01 -6.31
C VAL A 226 25.81 6.56 -6.52
N TYR A 227 25.57 7.82 -6.17
CA TYR A 227 24.29 8.48 -6.44
C TYR A 227 23.96 8.46 -7.93
N LYS A 228 24.93 8.75 -8.81
CA LYS A 228 24.74 8.70 -10.28
C LYS A 228 24.30 7.30 -10.72
N GLU A 229 25.06 6.29 -10.33
CA GLU A 229 24.83 4.92 -10.80
C GLU A 229 23.50 4.36 -10.29
N TYR A 230 23.27 4.42 -8.98
CA TYR A 230 22.09 3.78 -8.37
C TYR A 230 20.79 4.51 -8.72
N ILE A 231 20.77 5.84 -8.81
CA ILE A 231 19.57 6.57 -9.24
C ILE A 231 19.23 6.26 -10.70
N ILE A 232 20.24 6.07 -11.57
CA ILE A 232 20.01 5.68 -12.97
C ILE A 232 19.51 4.23 -13.05
N VAL A 233 20.14 3.30 -12.34
CA VAL A 233 19.78 1.88 -12.36
C VAL A 233 18.40 1.65 -11.74
N LEU A 234 18.04 2.40 -10.70
CA LEU A 234 16.78 2.25 -9.96
C LEU A 234 15.69 3.26 -10.37
N ASP A 235 15.83 3.96 -11.49
CA ASP A 235 14.92 5.04 -11.92
C ASP A 235 13.45 4.61 -12.01
N SER A 236 13.18 3.36 -12.40
CA SER A 236 11.82 2.80 -12.47
C SER A 236 11.17 2.58 -11.09
N TYR A 237 11.98 2.49 -10.03
CA TYR A 237 11.52 2.29 -8.65
C TYR A 237 11.34 3.61 -7.89
N ILE A 238 11.78 4.74 -8.47
CA ILE A 238 11.59 6.08 -7.91
C ILE A 238 10.19 6.58 -8.31
N THR A 239 9.17 6.12 -7.60
CA THR A 239 7.76 6.43 -7.91
C THR A 239 7.12 7.42 -6.95
N ASP A 240 7.62 7.52 -5.73
CA ASP A 240 7.04 8.36 -4.69
C ASP A 240 7.54 9.81 -4.76
N SER A 241 6.64 10.79 -4.60
CA SER A 241 6.98 12.21 -4.73
C SER A 241 7.85 12.73 -3.57
N TRP A 242 7.77 12.13 -2.38
CA TRP A 242 8.65 12.47 -1.26
C TRP A 242 10.05 11.92 -1.45
N THR A 243 10.20 10.70 -1.98
CA THR A 243 11.51 10.16 -2.38
C THR A 243 12.20 11.08 -3.39
N ILE A 244 11.47 11.56 -4.41
CA ILE A 244 12.00 12.50 -5.41
C ILE A 244 12.49 13.78 -4.71
N LEU A 245 11.68 14.36 -3.82
CA LEU A 245 12.05 15.57 -3.08
C LEU A 245 13.33 15.33 -2.27
N ARG A 246 13.37 14.30 -1.42
CA ARG A 246 14.51 13.98 -0.55
C ARG A 246 15.80 13.77 -1.34
N LEU A 247 15.74 13.06 -2.46
CA LEU A 247 16.89 12.90 -3.34
C LEU A 247 17.35 14.24 -3.93
N ILE A 248 16.44 15.09 -4.41
CA ILE A 248 16.78 16.44 -4.90
C ILE A 248 17.40 17.30 -3.79
N GLU A 249 16.93 17.21 -2.54
CA GLU A 249 17.50 17.94 -1.40
C GLU A 249 18.98 17.60 -1.18
N ILE A 250 19.35 16.33 -1.32
CA ILE A 250 20.72 15.85 -1.12
C ILE A 250 21.59 16.17 -2.32
N LEU A 251 21.09 15.90 -3.52
CA LEU A 251 21.84 16.09 -4.77
C LEU A 251 22.11 17.56 -5.08
N SER A 252 21.17 18.45 -4.75
CA SER A 252 21.36 19.90 -4.92
C SER A 252 22.47 20.43 -4.02
N LYS A 253 22.55 20.00 -2.76
CA LYS A 253 23.66 20.33 -1.84
C LYS A 253 25.02 19.83 -2.35
N ARG A 254 25.02 18.71 -3.08
CA ARG A 254 26.22 18.13 -3.71
C ARG A 254 26.54 18.71 -5.09
N GLY A 255 25.76 19.66 -5.59
CA GLY A 255 25.96 20.26 -6.92
C GLY A 255 25.66 19.33 -8.11
N MET A 256 24.94 18.23 -7.88
CA MET A 256 24.66 17.19 -8.88
C MET A 256 23.40 17.48 -9.70
N TYR A 257 23.34 18.67 -10.31
CA TYR A 257 22.10 19.20 -10.89
C TYR A 257 21.58 18.46 -12.13
N SER A 258 22.39 17.65 -12.82
CA SER A 258 21.91 16.80 -13.91
C SER A 258 20.96 15.70 -13.43
N LEU A 259 21.25 15.11 -12.27
CA LEU A 259 20.34 14.16 -11.63
C LEU A 259 19.14 14.88 -11.02
N CYS A 260 19.32 16.06 -10.43
CA CYS A 260 18.19 16.87 -9.95
C CYS A 260 17.21 17.15 -11.08
N TYR A 261 17.69 17.52 -12.27
CA TYR A 261 16.84 17.74 -13.45
C TYR A 261 16.07 16.47 -13.82
N LYS A 262 16.75 15.33 -13.94
CA LYS A 262 16.13 14.03 -14.27
C LYS A 262 15.03 13.66 -13.27
N LEU A 263 15.27 13.86 -11.98
CA LEU A 263 14.29 13.59 -10.93
C LEU A 263 13.13 14.59 -10.94
N PHE A 264 13.44 15.87 -11.15
CA PHE A 264 12.45 16.94 -11.13
C PHE A 264 11.40 16.79 -12.24
N VAL A 265 11.80 16.38 -13.44
CA VAL A 265 10.84 16.15 -14.54
C VAL A 265 9.87 15.00 -14.24
N LYS A 266 10.25 14.03 -13.38
CA LYS A 266 9.36 12.92 -12.98
C LYS A 266 8.12 13.39 -12.22
N TYR A 267 8.15 14.56 -11.58
CA TYR A 267 6.95 15.12 -10.95
C TYR A 267 5.81 15.32 -11.94
N PHE A 268 6.13 15.55 -13.21
CA PHE A 268 5.14 15.80 -14.26
C PHE A 268 4.80 14.55 -15.08
N GLU A 269 5.23 13.36 -14.65
CA GLU A 269 4.69 12.11 -15.19
C GLU A 269 3.18 12.05 -14.91
N VAL A 270 2.40 11.71 -15.95
CA VAL A 270 0.93 11.80 -15.93
C VAL A 270 0.31 10.41 -15.81
N GLN A 271 -0.67 10.28 -14.93
CA GLN A 271 -1.61 9.17 -14.88
C GLN A 271 -3.04 9.68 -15.12
N PHE A 272 -3.82 8.98 -15.94
CA PHE A 272 -5.24 9.27 -16.13
C PHE A 272 -6.09 8.44 -15.17
N VAL A 273 -7.06 9.09 -14.52
CA VAL A 273 -8.00 8.49 -13.57
C VAL A 273 -9.43 8.92 -13.92
N PHE A 274 -10.41 8.16 -13.42
CA PHE A 274 -11.82 8.50 -13.56
C PHE A 274 -12.26 9.52 -12.50
N LYS A 275 -13.11 10.47 -12.89
CA LYS A 275 -13.77 11.44 -12.01
C LYS A 275 -15.25 11.51 -12.37
N ASN A 276 -16.12 11.62 -11.36
CA ASN A 276 -17.54 11.85 -11.62
C ASN A 276 -17.76 13.24 -12.23
N ASN A 277 -18.54 13.31 -13.30
CA ASN A 277 -18.82 14.55 -13.99
C ASN A 277 -19.94 15.31 -13.27
N ALA A 278 -19.59 16.22 -12.37
CA ALA A 278 -20.55 16.97 -11.55
C ALA A 278 -21.45 17.93 -12.35
N PHE A 279 -21.08 18.29 -13.59
CA PHE A 279 -21.77 19.30 -14.41
C PHE A 279 -22.38 18.76 -15.71
N GLY A 280 -22.56 17.44 -15.84
CA GLY A 280 -23.18 16.80 -17.01
C GLY A 280 -24.50 16.11 -16.65
N SER A 281 -25.49 16.19 -17.55
CA SER A 281 -26.74 15.44 -17.42
C SER A 281 -26.49 13.93 -17.34
N LYS A 282 -26.89 13.29 -16.23
CA LYS A 282 -27.02 11.83 -15.99
C LYS A 282 -25.77 10.97 -16.26
N ASP A 283 -25.22 10.38 -15.19
CA ASP A 283 -24.29 9.24 -15.20
C ASP A 283 -23.05 9.35 -16.11
N GLY A 284 -22.37 10.51 -16.11
CA GLY A 284 -21.14 10.71 -16.87
C GLY A 284 -19.88 10.45 -16.04
N ILE A 285 -19.12 9.40 -16.35
CA ILE A 285 -17.73 9.26 -15.92
C ILE A 285 -16.86 10.14 -16.85
N ALA A 286 -15.99 10.99 -16.29
CA ALA A 286 -15.05 11.81 -17.02
C ALA A 286 -13.60 11.41 -16.73
N TYR A 287 -12.69 11.73 -17.65
CA TYR A 287 -11.25 11.51 -17.48
C TYR A 287 -10.58 12.71 -16.82
N LYS A 288 -9.72 12.45 -15.83
CA LYS A 288 -8.90 13.47 -15.17
C LYS A 288 -7.43 13.02 -15.15
N HIS A 289 -6.52 13.92 -15.52
CA HIS A 289 -5.09 13.70 -15.36
C HIS A 289 -4.67 13.96 -13.90
N ARG A 290 -3.71 13.18 -13.43
CA ARG A 290 -3.02 13.35 -12.15
C ARG A 290 -1.52 13.30 -12.40
N PHE A 291 -0.81 14.30 -11.90
CA PHE A 291 0.65 14.31 -11.90
C PHE A 291 1.17 13.51 -10.72
N ARG A 292 2.38 12.95 -10.86
CA ARG A 292 3.09 12.28 -9.77
C ARG A 292 3.43 13.24 -8.62
N GLY A 293 3.82 14.47 -8.96
CA GLY A 293 4.17 15.52 -8.01
C GLY A 293 2.96 16.31 -7.52
N GLU A 294 3.03 16.74 -6.27
CA GLU A 294 2.08 17.70 -5.69
C GLU A 294 2.79 19.06 -5.48
N GLN A 295 2.02 20.09 -5.15
CA GLN A 295 2.52 21.47 -5.05
C GLN A 295 3.78 21.59 -4.18
N CYS A 296 3.72 21.07 -2.95
CA CYS A 296 4.76 21.28 -1.95
C CYS A 296 6.11 20.75 -2.45
N GLN A 297 6.13 19.53 -2.99
CA GLN A 297 7.36 18.87 -3.44
C GLN A 297 7.94 19.55 -4.68
N ILE A 298 7.09 19.96 -5.63
CA ILE A 298 7.52 20.67 -6.84
C ILE A 298 8.10 22.04 -6.48
N GLU A 299 7.38 22.82 -5.67
CA GLU A 299 7.79 24.17 -5.26
C GLU A 299 9.13 24.14 -4.51
N GLU A 300 9.26 23.21 -3.56
CA GLU A 300 10.43 23.09 -2.70
C GLU A 300 11.66 22.56 -3.47
N SER A 301 11.44 21.68 -4.44
CA SER A 301 12.48 21.22 -5.37
C SER A 301 12.92 22.32 -6.34
N TRP A 302 11.96 23.10 -6.87
CA TRP A 302 12.23 24.22 -7.76
C TRP A 302 13.05 25.28 -7.05
N LYS A 303 12.65 25.72 -5.85
CA LYS A 303 13.38 26.72 -5.04
C LYS A 303 14.86 26.36 -4.85
N ARG A 304 15.19 25.08 -4.65
CA ARG A 304 16.58 24.62 -4.45
C ARG A 304 17.43 24.65 -5.71
N CYS A 305 16.83 24.38 -6.86
CA CYS A 305 17.57 24.12 -8.10
C CYS A 305 17.40 25.22 -9.16
N LYS A 306 16.46 26.16 -8.97
CA LYS A 306 16.02 27.17 -9.95
C LYS A 306 17.18 27.83 -10.69
N GLU A 307 18.14 28.41 -9.97
CA GLU A 307 19.23 29.15 -10.61
C GLU A 307 20.05 28.27 -11.55
N GLN A 308 20.43 27.07 -11.10
CA GLN A 308 21.20 26.14 -11.92
C GLN A 308 20.37 25.51 -13.04
N PHE A 309 19.10 25.22 -12.77
CA PHE A 309 18.13 24.72 -13.74
C PHE A 309 17.97 25.66 -14.91
N LEU A 310 17.74 26.95 -14.64
CA LEU A 310 17.64 27.95 -15.70
C LEU A 310 18.99 28.09 -16.42
N ASN A 311 20.11 28.17 -15.70
CA ASN A 311 21.41 28.37 -16.32
C ASN A 311 21.84 27.25 -17.29
N SER A 312 21.54 25.98 -16.95
CA SER A 312 22.06 24.81 -17.66
C SER A 312 21.01 24.02 -18.44
N TYR A 313 19.73 24.11 -18.08
CA TYR A 313 18.66 23.24 -18.58
C TYR A 313 17.45 24.00 -19.14
N ALA A 314 17.50 25.33 -19.27
CA ALA A 314 16.36 26.12 -19.76
C ALA A 314 15.84 25.63 -21.11
N GLU A 315 16.72 25.26 -22.06
CA GLU A 315 16.27 24.83 -23.39
C GLU A 315 15.56 23.47 -23.31
N GLN A 316 16.11 22.55 -22.52
CA GLN A 316 15.50 21.25 -22.26
C GLN A 316 14.15 21.40 -21.54
N PHE A 317 14.01 22.36 -20.63
CA PHE A 317 12.73 22.67 -19.99
C PHE A 317 11.69 23.20 -20.99
N LEU A 318 12.07 24.04 -21.94
CA LEU A 318 11.13 24.53 -22.96
C LEU A 318 10.52 23.39 -23.78
N TYR A 319 11.37 22.51 -24.31
CA TYR A 319 10.89 21.34 -25.06
C TYR A 319 10.11 20.38 -24.15
N PHE A 320 10.59 20.12 -22.95
CA PHE A 320 9.89 19.25 -22.00
C PHE A 320 8.47 19.75 -21.67
N VAL A 321 8.32 21.04 -21.36
CA VAL A 321 7.01 21.63 -21.04
C VAL A 321 6.10 21.59 -22.28
N LYS A 322 6.64 21.97 -23.47
CA LYS A 322 5.91 21.89 -24.74
C LYS A 322 5.36 20.47 -24.95
N GLU A 323 6.23 19.46 -24.91
CA GLU A 323 5.84 18.07 -25.12
C GLU A 323 4.86 17.57 -24.07
N THR A 324 5.05 17.92 -22.79
CA THR A 324 4.14 17.51 -21.71
C THR A 324 2.72 18.04 -21.94
N ILE A 325 2.59 19.32 -22.32
CA ILE A 325 1.29 19.93 -22.61
C ILE A 325 0.66 19.30 -23.86
N LEU A 326 1.44 19.05 -24.92
CA LEU A 326 0.95 18.40 -26.14
C LEU A 326 0.53 16.94 -25.90
N ILE A 327 1.27 16.18 -25.09
CA ILE A 327 0.88 14.81 -24.71
C ILE A 327 -0.46 14.83 -23.98
N LEU A 328 -0.67 15.76 -23.04
CA LEU A 328 -1.94 15.92 -22.35
C LEU A 328 -3.06 16.26 -23.33
N HIS A 329 -2.87 17.27 -24.18
CA HIS A 329 -3.83 17.68 -25.21
C HIS A 329 -4.21 16.51 -26.12
N ASN A 330 -3.22 15.82 -26.69
CA ASN A 330 -3.45 14.70 -27.60
C ASN A 330 -4.14 13.53 -26.89
N THR A 331 -3.80 13.25 -25.63
CA THR A 331 -4.46 12.18 -24.87
C THR A 331 -5.93 12.53 -24.59
N TYR A 332 -6.23 13.78 -24.25
CA TYR A 332 -7.62 14.21 -24.07
C TYR A 332 -8.41 14.25 -25.39
N LEU A 333 -7.79 14.66 -26.49
CA LEU A 333 -8.38 14.55 -27.83
C LEU A 333 -8.73 13.09 -28.17
N LEU A 334 -7.84 12.14 -27.86
CA LEU A 334 -8.10 10.70 -28.04
C LEU A 334 -9.26 10.19 -27.17
N LEU A 335 -9.41 10.71 -25.95
CA LEU A 335 -10.42 10.26 -24.99
C LEU A 335 -11.80 10.91 -25.20
N ASN A 336 -11.84 12.19 -25.58
CA ASN A 336 -13.06 13.01 -25.64
C ASN A 336 -13.56 13.31 -27.07
N GLY A 337 -12.74 13.08 -28.10
CA GLY A 337 -13.05 13.46 -29.48
C GLY A 337 -12.77 14.93 -29.80
N GLU A 338 -13.00 15.31 -31.06
CA GLU A 338 -12.61 16.62 -31.62
C GLU A 338 -13.36 17.82 -31.02
N ASP A 339 -14.56 17.62 -30.46
CA ASP A 339 -15.40 18.71 -29.97
C ASP A 339 -14.87 19.35 -28.68
N LYS A 340 -14.06 18.63 -27.87
CA LYS A 340 -13.49 19.10 -26.59
C LYS A 340 -12.10 18.50 -26.31
N PRO A 341 -11.06 18.95 -27.03
CA PRO A 341 -9.73 18.35 -26.95
C PRO A 341 -8.99 18.66 -25.65
N GLU A 342 -9.36 19.71 -24.92
CA GLU A 342 -8.80 20.03 -23.60
C GLU A 342 -9.92 20.17 -22.55
N PRO A 343 -9.72 19.66 -21.32
CA PRO A 343 -10.65 19.93 -20.24
C PRO A 343 -10.63 21.42 -19.89
N TRP A 344 -11.78 21.94 -19.48
CA TRP A 344 -11.94 23.34 -19.08
C TRP A 344 -10.91 23.80 -18.05
N GLU A 345 -10.59 22.97 -17.05
CA GLU A 345 -9.59 23.26 -16.01
C GLU A 345 -8.19 23.55 -16.59
N MET A 346 -7.85 22.94 -17.73
CA MET A 346 -6.58 23.14 -18.45
C MET A 346 -6.68 24.33 -19.41
N ALA A 347 -7.71 24.35 -20.26
CA ALA A 347 -7.91 25.38 -21.28
C ALA A 347 -8.09 26.78 -20.67
N MET A 348 -8.74 26.88 -19.51
CA MET A 348 -9.01 28.14 -18.79
C MET A 348 -8.08 28.36 -17.60
N LEU A 349 -6.98 27.61 -17.48
CA LEU A 349 -6.00 27.78 -16.41
C LEU A 349 -5.49 29.23 -16.37
N VAL A 350 -5.60 29.89 -15.22
CA VAL A 350 -5.05 31.23 -14.99
C VAL A 350 -3.53 31.10 -14.86
N ILE A 351 -2.81 31.76 -15.76
CA ILE A 351 -1.34 31.72 -15.81
C ILE A 351 -0.69 33.00 -15.31
N GLU A 352 -1.47 34.02 -14.94
CA GLU A 352 -0.98 35.24 -14.27
C GLU A 352 -0.85 35.03 -12.75
N ASP A 353 0.10 35.74 -12.15
CA ASP A 353 0.33 35.67 -10.71
C ASP A 353 -0.77 36.46 -9.98
N ARG A 354 -1.71 35.74 -9.36
CA ARG A 354 -2.84 36.30 -8.61
C ARG A 354 -2.90 35.60 -7.25
N GLU A 355 -3.12 36.35 -6.17
CA GLU A 355 -3.15 35.81 -4.80
C GLU A 355 -4.29 34.79 -4.59
N ASP A 356 -5.39 34.91 -5.34
CA ASP A 356 -6.63 34.14 -5.12
C ASP A 356 -6.71 32.79 -5.85
N TYR A 357 -5.74 32.47 -6.73
CA TYR A 357 -5.78 31.25 -7.54
C TYR A 357 -4.86 30.18 -6.98
N SER A 358 -5.37 28.95 -6.92
CA SER A 358 -4.68 27.82 -6.34
C SER A 358 -3.34 27.56 -7.06
N ARG A 359 -2.24 28.06 -6.47
CA ARG A 359 -0.86 27.60 -6.74
C ARG A 359 -0.66 26.09 -6.49
N GLN A 360 -1.74 25.38 -6.16
CA GLN A 360 -1.82 23.94 -5.94
C GLN A 360 -1.69 23.09 -7.23
N ASN A 361 -1.96 23.64 -8.42
CA ASN A 361 -1.94 22.85 -9.65
C ASN A 361 -0.52 22.73 -10.25
N PRO A 362 0.03 21.51 -10.45
CA PRO A 362 1.32 21.30 -11.11
C PRO A 362 1.46 21.95 -12.50
N LEU A 363 0.37 22.12 -13.26
CA LEU A 363 0.40 22.82 -14.55
C LEU A 363 0.86 24.27 -14.41
N TYR A 364 0.55 24.94 -13.30
CA TYR A 364 0.99 26.31 -13.04
C TYR A 364 2.53 26.38 -12.92
N PHE A 365 3.14 25.37 -12.30
CA PHE A 365 4.60 25.28 -12.24
C PHE A 365 5.22 25.07 -13.62
N LEU A 366 4.65 24.21 -14.47
CA LEU A 366 5.12 24.08 -15.86
C LEU A 366 5.06 25.41 -16.62
N CYS A 367 3.97 26.17 -16.47
CA CYS A 367 3.82 27.49 -17.07
C CYS A 367 4.90 28.46 -16.57
N THR A 368 5.15 28.48 -15.25
CA THR A 368 6.19 29.32 -14.64
C THR A 368 7.58 28.98 -15.17
N ILE A 369 7.91 27.68 -15.21
CA ILE A 369 9.20 27.17 -15.70
C ILE A 369 9.41 27.57 -17.17
N PHE A 370 8.37 27.46 -18.00
CA PHE A 370 8.42 27.84 -19.41
C PHE A 370 8.73 29.33 -19.58
N CYS A 371 7.97 30.21 -18.92
CA CYS A 371 8.19 31.66 -19.02
C CYS A 371 9.58 32.08 -18.52
N GLU A 372 10.04 31.53 -17.40
CA GLU A 372 11.38 31.83 -16.87
C GLU A 372 12.50 31.32 -17.80
N SER A 373 12.31 30.14 -18.41
CA SER A 373 13.25 29.58 -19.39
C SER A 373 13.31 30.42 -20.67
N CYS A 374 12.16 30.90 -21.17
CA CYS A 374 12.09 31.80 -22.32
C CYS A 374 12.86 33.11 -22.07
N LYS A 375 12.61 33.78 -20.94
CA LYS A 375 13.30 35.03 -20.56
C LYS A 375 14.82 34.87 -20.57
N LEU A 376 15.32 33.78 -19.99
CA LEU A 376 16.76 33.56 -19.92
C LEU A 376 17.36 33.25 -21.30
N LEU A 377 16.71 32.39 -22.09
CA LEU A 377 17.24 31.97 -23.39
C LEU A 377 17.14 33.07 -24.44
N GLU A 378 16.13 33.91 -24.38
CA GLU A 378 16.04 35.11 -25.21
C GLU A 378 17.27 36.00 -25.05
N CYS A 379 17.78 36.14 -23.81
CA CYS A 379 19.00 36.90 -23.55
C CYS A 379 20.25 36.32 -24.23
N LYS A 380 20.26 35.02 -24.56
CA LYS A 380 21.38 34.33 -25.21
C LYS A 380 21.18 34.22 -26.73
N HIS A 381 19.96 33.88 -27.17
CA HIS A 381 19.62 33.52 -28.54
C HIS A 381 18.21 34.02 -28.94
N PRO A 382 18.03 35.34 -29.17
CA PRO A 382 16.71 35.92 -29.41
C PRO A 382 16.04 35.39 -30.69
N GLU A 383 16.77 35.22 -31.79
CA GLU A 383 16.20 34.70 -33.05
C GLU A 383 15.72 33.25 -32.94
N ARG A 384 16.44 32.40 -32.19
CA ARG A 384 15.97 31.03 -31.93
C ARG A 384 14.70 31.03 -31.08
N MET A 385 14.61 31.96 -30.12
CA MET A 385 13.43 32.10 -29.28
C MET A 385 12.19 32.50 -30.08
N LYS A 386 12.34 33.42 -31.04
CA LYS A 386 11.26 33.78 -31.98
C LYS A 386 10.72 32.56 -32.71
N VAL A 387 11.61 31.78 -33.35
CA VAL A 387 11.22 30.57 -34.10
C VAL A 387 10.56 29.53 -33.20
N PHE A 388 11.08 29.35 -31.97
CA PHE A 388 10.49 28.42 -31.00
C PHE A 388 9.07 28.84 -30.58
N LEU A 389 8.88 30.09 -30.17
CA LEU A 389 7.57 30.62 -29.78
C LEU A 389 6.58 30.61 -30.96
N GLU A 390 7.05 30.95 -32.16
CA GLU A 390 6.23 30.83 -33.37
C GLU A 390 5.76 29.38 -33.59
N SER A 391 6.65 28.39 -33.39
CA SER A 391 6.29 26.98 -33.49
C SER A 391 5.23 26.56 -32.45
N CYS A 392 5.31 27.09 -31.22
CA CYS A 392 4.36 26.78 -30.15
C CYS A 392 2.96 27.36 -30.41
N LEU A 393 2.88 28.55 -31.03
CA LEU A 393 1.59 29.17 -31.37
C LEU A 393 0.83 28.44 -32.47
N ARG A 394 1.53 27.72 -33.35
CA ARG A 394 0.93 26.93 -34.43
C ARG A 394 0.30 25.62 -33.95
N GLU A 395 0.66 25.13 -32.76
CA GLU A 395 0.09 23.90 -32.19
C GLU A 395 -1.39 24.08 -31.84
N SER A 396 -2.16 22.99 -31.70
CA SER A 396 -3.60 23.04 -31.41
C SER A 396 -3.95 23.32 -29.93
N SER A 397 -3.01 23.13 -29.00
CA SER A 397 -3.27 23.24 -27.56
C SER A 397 -3.60 24.67 -27.14
N ALA A 398 -4.76 24.87 -26.51
CA ALA A 398 -5.16 26.18 -26.01
C ALA A 398 -4.21 26.63 -24.90
N LEU A 399 -3.92 25.77 -23.92
CA LEU A 399 -2.96 26.09 -22.86
C LEU A 399 -1.58 26.49 -23.41
N LEU A 400 -1.04 25.75 -24.38
CA LEU A 400 0.27 26.07 -24.96
C LEU A 400 0.28 27.42 -25.68
N LYS A 401 -0.77 27.73 -26.46
CA LYS A 401 -0.90 29.04 -27.13
C LYS A 401 -0.92 30.19 -26.13
N LYS A 402 -1.74 30.08 -25.07
CA LYS A 402 -1.81 31.09 -24.00
C LYS A 402 -0.46 31.31 -23.35
N LEU A 403 0.21 30.21 -22.99
CA LEU A 403 1.52 30.24 -22.37
C LEU A 403 2.56 30.89 -23.30
N CYS A 404 2.48 30.61 -24.60
CA CYS A 404 3.35 31.20 -25.60
C CYS A 404 3.12 32.71 -25.77
N LEU A 405 1.87 33.18 -25.77
CA LEU A 405 1.54 34.61 -25.80
C LEU A 405 2.09 35.34 -24.56
N LYS A 406 1.94 34.73 -23.38
CA LYS A 406 2.55 35.24 -22.14
C LYS A 406 4.06 35.35 -22.26
N ALA A 407 4.72 34.28 -22.69
CA ALA A 407 6.17 34.25 -22.85
C ALA A 407 6.66 35.28 -23.89
N LEU A 408 5.96 35.42 -25.01
CA LEU A 408 6.25 36.39 -26.06
C LEU A 408 6.13 37.84 -25.55
N ARG A 409 5.10 38.13 -24.74
CA ARG A 409 4.94 39.43 -24.05
C ARG A 409 6.12 39.70 -23.14
N GLU A 410 6.51 38.70 -22.35
CA GLU A 410 7.53 38.84 -21.30
C GLU A 410 8.97 38.88 -21.82
N CYS A 411 9.23 38.35 -23.00
CA CYS A 411 10.49 38.50 -23.73
C CYS A 411 10.77 39.99 -24.03
N GLU A 412 11.92 40.54 -23.66
CA GLU A 412 12.21 41.99 -23.77
C GLU A 412 13.07 42.37 -24.99
N ARG A 413 13.85 41.44 -25.54
CA ARG A 413 14.77 41.66 -26.66
C ARG A 413 14.15 41.39 -28.03
N ILE A 414 13.05 40.66 -28.10
CA ILE A 414 12.22 40.53 -29.29
C ILE A 414 11.52 41.88 -29.49
N SER A 415 11.66 42.48 -30.68
CA SER A 415 11.07 43.79 -30.94
C SER A 415 9.55 43.73 -30.89
N SER A 416 8.91 44.83 -30.50
CA SER A 416 7.43 44.95 -30.49
C SER A 416 6.83 44.61 -31.86
N CYS A 417 7.52 44.99 -32.94
CA CYS A 417 7.17 44.64 -34.31
C CYS A 417 7.26 43.13 -34.61
N ASP A 418 8.29 42.43 -34.15
CA ASP A 418 8.42 40.98 -34.32
C ASP A 418 7.37 40.22 -33.50
N LYS A 419 7.09 40.67 -32.26
CA LYS A 419 6.03 40.09 -31.42
C LYS A 419 4.68 40.17 -32.10
N PHE A 420 4.38 41.33 -32.70
CA PHE A 420 3.15 41.53 -33.47
C PHE A 420 3.08 40.57 -34.67
N ASP A 421 4.16 40.42 -35.45
CA ASP A 421 4.16 39.54 -36.61
C ASP A 421 3.98 38.07 -36.22
N ILE A 422 4.65 37.62 -35.15
CA ILE A 422 4.51 36.25 -34.62
C ILE A 422 3.07 36.01 -34.16
N PHE A 423 2.47 36.95 -33.42
CA PHE A 423 1.09 36.83 -32.95
C PHE A 423 0.09 36.81 -34.13
N ILE A 424 0.09 37.85 -34.97
CA ILE A 424 -0.96 38.06 -35.98
C ILE A 424 -0.97 36.98 -37.06
N ASN A 425 0.18 36.37 -37.33
CA ASN A 425 0.28 35.32 -38.35
C ASN A 425 -0.06 33.92 -37.83
N ASN A 426 -0.11 33.71 -36.50
CA ASN A 426 -0.23 32.37 -35.91
C ASN A 426 -1.39 32.22 -34.90
N SER A 427 -2.06 33.31 -34.51
CA SER A 427 -3.23 33.28 -33.61
C SER A 427 -4.28 34.28 -34.06
N SER A 428 -5.55 33.96 -33.79
CA SER A 428 -6.66 34.89 -33.97
C SER A 428 -6.71 35.91 -32.83
N ILE A 429 -7.13 37.14 -33.14
CA ILE A 429 -7.48 38.16 -32.14
C ILE A 429 -8.75 37.81 -31.34
N SER A 430 -9.57 36.90 -31.87
CA SER A 430 -10.76 36.34 -31.23
C SER A 430 -10.50 35.05 -30.43
N PHE A 431 -9.24 34.68 -30.19
CA PHE A 431 -8.90 33.48 -29.41
C PHE A 431 -9.39 33.60 -27.96
N PHE A 432 -10.50 32.93 -27.67
CA PHE A 432 -11.26 33.07 -26.42
C PHE A 432 -10.45 32.68 -25.18
N GLU A 433 -9.85 31.50 -25.17
CA GLU A 433 -9.13 30.97 -24.01
C GLU A 433 -7.92 31.85 -23.66
N GLY A 434 -7.29 32.47 -24.67
CA GLY A 434 -6.13 33.34 -24.51
C GLY A 434 -6.40 34.83 -24.55
N LYS A 435 -7.66 35.26 -24.51
CA LYS A 435 -8.05 36.68 -24.64
C LYS A 435 -7.22 37.60 -23.74
N GLU A 436 -7.12 37.27 -22.45
CA GLU A 436 -6.35 38.08 -21.49
C GLU A 436 -4.90 38.27 -21.94
N GLN A 437 -4.26 37.20 -22.44
CA GLN A 437 -2.86 37.23 -22.86
C GLN A 437 -2.65 38.08 -24.12
N ILE A 438 -3.62 38.10 -25.03
CA ILE A 438 -3.60 38.96 -26.21
C ILE A 438 -3.73 40.43 -25.80
N PHE A 439 -4.69 40.77 -24.95
CA PHE A 439 -4.88 42.14 -24.46
C PHE A 439 -3.62 42.69 -23.77
N LEU A 440 -3.02 41.90 -22.88
CA LEU A 440 -1.78 42.26 -22.18
C LEU A 440 -0.58 42.33 -23.13
N LEU A 441 -0.53 41.49 -24.17
CA LEU A 441 0.51 41.57 -25.20
C LEU A 441 0.38 42.87 -26.00
N ILE A 442 -0.83 43.21 -26.46
CA ILE A 442 -1.10 44.43 -27.22
C ILE A 442 -0.78 45.68 -26.39
N GLU A 443 -1.21 45.73 -25.13
CA GLU A 443 -0.85 46.82 -24.21
C GLU A 443 0.65 47.09 -24.18
N LYS A 444 1.45 46.03 -24.12
CA LYS A 444 2.90 46.16 -24.05
C LYS A 444 3.56 46.62 -25.36
N ILE A 445 3.00 46.26 -26.52
CA ILE A 445 3.68 46.47 -27.82
C ILE A 445 3.11 47.64 -28.63
N PHE A 446 1.85 48.03 -28.43
CA PHE A 446 1.09 48.88 -29.36
C PHE A 446 1.78 50.22 -29.68
N ASN A 447 2.27 50.93 -28.67
CA ASN A 447 2.90 52.24 -28.83
C ASN A 447 4.25 52.17 -29.57
N ASP A 448 4.88 51.00 -29.61
CA ASP A 448 6.15 50.75 -30.28
C ASP A 448 5.98 50.16 -31.70
N LEU A 449 4.74 49.93 -32.14
CA LEU A 449 4.45 49.44 -33.48
C LEU A 449 4.57 50.57 -34.51
N THR A 450 5.01 50.23 -35.72
CA THR A 450 4.90 51.13 -36.88
C THR A 450 3.44 51.43 -37.20
N GLU A 451 3.15 52.61 -37.76
CA GLU A 451 1.78 53.01 -38.14
C GLU A 451 1.03 51.94 -38.97
N ASP A 452 1.71 51.28 -39.90
CA ASP A 452 1.11 50.23 -40.75
C ASP A 452 0.66 49.00 -39.93
N LYS A 453 1.42 48.65 -38.88
CA LYS A 453 1.09 47.53 -37.98
C LYS A 453 -0.01 47.91 -36.99
N GLN A 454 -0.02 49.15 -36.50
CA GLN A 454 -1.14 49.67 -35.71
C GLN A 454 -2.43 49.64 -36.53
N LYS A 455 -2.39 50.10 -37.80
CA LYS A 455 -3.54 50.04 -38.71
C LYS A 455 -4.01 48.62 -38.92
N LYS A 456 -3.09 47.69 -39.23
CA LYS A 456 -3.42 46.26 -39.39
C LYS A 456 -4.08 45.67 -38.15
N LEU A 457 -3.59 45.99 -36.95
CA LEU A 457 -4.22 45.53 -35.71
C LEU A 457 -5.65 46.07 -35.57
N ILE A 458 -5.86 47.35 -35.87
CA ILE A 458 -7.19 47.96 -35.80
C ILE A 458 -8.12 47.36 -36.85
N ASP A 459 -7.62 47.04 -38.05
CA ASP A 459 -8.39 46.33 -39.09
C ASP A 459 -8.90 44.97 -38.57
N GLU A 460 -8.05 44.22 -37.87
CA GLU A 460 -8.41 42.93 -37.27
C GLU A 460 -9.41 43.07 -36.11
N ILE A 461 -9.34 44.17 -35.34
CA ILE A 461 -10.31 44.50 -34.28
C ILE A 461 -11.67 44.84 -34.90
N GLU A 462 -11.70 45.67 -35.95
CA GLU A 462 -12.92 46.04 -36.67
C GLU A 462 -13.56 44.84 -37.39
N ALA A 463 -12.75 43.85 -37.79
CA ALA A 463 -13.20 42.63 -38.44
C ALA A 463 -13.74 41.55 -37.47
N LEU A 464 -13.73 41.80 -36.15
CA LEU A 464 -14.32 40.88 -35.17
C LEU A 464 -15.80 40.65 -35.46
N ASP A 465 -16.27 39.42 -35.20
CA ASP A 465 -17.68 39.06 -35.40
C ASP A 465 -18.60 39.87 -34.46
N THR A 466 -19.48 40.67 -35.07
CA THR A 466 -20.46 41.52 -34.39
C THR A 466 -21.88 40.95 -34.45
N HIS A 467 -22.10 39.73 -34.96
CA HIS A 467 -23.43 39.12 -35.08
C HIS A 467 -24.17 39.03 -33.75
N VAL A 468 -23.46 38.83 -32.64
CA VAL A 468 -24.05 38.77 -31.28
C VAL A 468 -23.99 40.12 -30.57
N SER A 469 -22.85 40.82 -30.66
CA SER A 469 -22.63 42.08 -29.98
C SER A 469 -21.38 42.80 -30.50
N GLU A 470 -21.41 44.13 -30.60
CA GLU A 470 -20.21 44.96 -30.85
C GLU A 470 -19.34 45.15 -29.58
N TYR A 471 -19.76 44.60 -28.44
CA TYR A 471 -19.07 44.76 -27.16
C TYR A 471 -17.60 44.26 -27.14
N PRO A 472 -17.21 43.18 -27.84
CA PRO A 472 -15.80 42.79 -27.95
C PRO A 472 -14.92 43.87 -28.59
N ILE A 473 -15.43 44.56 -29.61
CA ILE A 473 -14.75 45.70 -30.26
C ILE A 473 -14.66 46.87 -29.27
N TYR A 474 -15.75 47.14 -28.55
CA TYR A 474 -15.76 48.17 -27.51
C TYR A 474 -14.72 47.89 -26.39
N ASN A 475 -14.57 46.65 -25.95
CA ASN A 475 -13.54 46.26 -24.98
C ASN A 475 -12.13 46.62 -25.46
N TRP A 476 -11.83 46.42 -26.74
CA TRP A 476 -10.56 46.83 -27.35
C TRP A 476 -10.38 48.34 -27.39
N CYS A 477 -11.41 49.09 -27.76
CA CYS A 477 -11.37 50.56 -27.74
C CYS A 477 -11.06 51.10 -26.33
N VAL A 478 -11.79 50.60 -25.33
CA VAL A 478 -11.59 50.97 -23.92
C VAL A 478 -10.19 50.59 -23.46
N TRP A 479 -9.69 49.41 -23.83
CA TRP A 479 -8.37 48.95 -23.44
C TRP A 479 -7.25 49.77 -24.07
N ILE A 480 -7.25 49.97 -25.39
CA ILE A 480 -6.19 50.71 -26.11
C ILE A 480 -6.12 52.17 -25.63
N LYS A 481 -7.25 52.80 -25.35
CA LYS A 481 -7.28 54.17 -24.83
C LYS A 481 -6.62 54.34 -23.46
N LYS A 482 -6.48 53.27 -22.66
CA LYS A 482 -5.78 53.34 -21.36
C LYS A 482 -4.30 53.72 -21.54
N PHE A 483 -3.68 53.31 -22.65
CA PHE A 483 -2.25 53.52 -22.91
C PHE A 483 -1.93 54.26 -24.21
N CYS A 484 -2.91 54.50 -25.10
CA CYS A 484 -2.78 55.26 -26.33
C CYS A 484 -4.04 56.12 -26.60
N SER A 485 -4.19 57.23 -25.88
CA SER A 485 -5.38 58.10 -25.98
C SER A 485 -5.43 58.96 -27.24
N THR A 486 -4.32 59.08 -27.97
CA THR A 486 -4.17 59.95 -29.15
C THR A 486 -4.47 59.24 -30.47
N ASN A 487 -4.87 57.96 -30.46
CA ASN A 487 -5.20 57.24 -31.69
C ASN A 487 -6.59 57.64 -32.20
N ASP A 488 -6.64 58.47 -33.26
CA ASP A 488 -7.88 59.02 -33.80
C ASP A 488 -8.86 57.93 -34.27
N ARG A 489 -8.36 56.86 -34.91
CA ARG A 489 -9.21 55.77 -35.42
C ARG A 489 -9.91 55.01 -34.29
N ILE A 490 -9.20 54.69 -33.21
CA ILE A 490 -9.80 54.06 -32.02
C ILE A 490 -10.82 54.99 -31.34
N ASN A 491 -10.52 56.29 -31.26
CA ASN A 491 -11.44 57.28 -30.68
C ASN A 491 -12.71 57.47 -31.52
N GLU A 492 -12.60 57.42 -32.86
CA GLU A 492 -13.73 57.46 -33.78
C GLU A 492 -14.57 56.18 -33.66
N LEU A 493 -13.92 55.01 -33.66
CA LEU A 493 -14.58 53.70 -33.53
C LEU A 493 -15.37 53.59 -32.22
N GLU A 494 -14.79 54.01 -31.10
CA GLU A 494 -15.49 54.03 -29.80
C GLU A 494 -16.72 54.95 -29.82
N LYS A 495 -16.59 56.17 -30.37
CA LYS A 495 -17.72 57.11 -30.49
C LYS A 495 -18.83 56.54 -31.36
N GLU A 496 -18.46 55.88 -32.46
CA GLU A 496 -19.41 55.24 -33.36
C GLU A 496 -20.19 54.13 -32.63
N ILE A 497 -19.48 53.25 -31.91
CA ILE A 497 -20.11 52.16 -31.13
C ILE A 497 -21.01 52.73 -30.03
N LEU A 498 -20.55 53.73 -29.26
CA LEU A 498 -21.34 54.37 -28.19
C LEU A 498 -22.54 55.16 -28.72
N SER A 499 -22.51 55.61 -29.98
CA SER A 499 -23.67 56.26 -30.60
C SER A 499 -24.82 55.30 -30.89
N ARG A 500 -24.50 54.00 -31.03
CA ARG A 500 -25.45 52.92 -31.37
C ARG A 500 -25.77 52.02 -30.17
N ASN A 501 -24.90 52.00 -29.15
CA ASN A 501 -24.99 51.11 -28.00
C ASN A 501 -24.81 51.85 -26.67
N HIS A 502 -25.54 51.45 -25.63
CA HIS A 502 -25.39 51.98 -24.26
C HIS A 502 -24.38 51.16 -23.45
N PHE A 503 -23.16 51.02 -23.97
CA PHE A 503 -22.12 50.23 -23.31
C PHE A 503 -21.40 51.02 -22.21
N GLU A 504 -21.12 50.32 -21.11
CA GLU A 504 -20.28 50.81 -20.03
C GLU A 504 -18.97 50.02 -19.97
N PRO A 505 -17.83 50.65 -19.62
CA PRO A 505 -16.55 49.98 -19.54
C PRO A 505 -16.51 48.99 -18.36
N ARG A 506 -16.03 47.77 -18.61
CA ARG A 506 -15.71 46.81 -17.53
C ARG A 506 -14.47 47.25 -16.77
N GLN A 507 -14.38 46.85 -15.51
CA GLN A 507 -13.13 46.96 -14.74
C GLN A 507 -12.00 46.16 -15.41
N HIS A 508 -12.32 44.94 -15.85
CA HIS A 508 -11.41 44.00 -16.53
C HIS A 508 -11.90 43.62 -17.94
N PRO A 509 -11.79 44.51 -18.95
CA PRO A 509 -12.23 44.22 -20.32
C PRO A 509 -11.42 43.09 -21.01
N GLU A 510 -10.23 42.81 -20.50
CA GLU A 510 -9.36 41.72 -20.94
C GLU A 510 -9.87 40.32 -20.50
N ARG A 511 -10.87 40.26 -19.62
CA ARG A 511 -11.43 39.02 -19.07
C ARG A 511 -12.86 38.79 -19.54
N ASP A 512 -13.16 37.54 -19.90
CA ASP A 512 -14.55 37.11 -20.16
C ASP A 512 -15.20 36.43 -18.96
N ILE A 513 -14.39 35.95 -18.02
CA ILE A 513 -14.85 35.24 -16.82
C ILE A 513 -14.13 35.86 -15.62
N ASP A 514 -14.90 36.44 -14.70
CA ASP A 514 -14.45 36.76 -13.35
C ASP A 514 -14.90 35.62 -12.46
N MET A 515 -13.98 34.72 -12.09
CA MET A 515 -14.28 33.71 -11.07
C MET A 515 -14.32 34.44 -9.73
N GLY A 516 -15.53 34.70 -9.22
CA GLY A 516 -15.71 35.07 -7.82
C GLY A 516 -15.15 33.96 -6.92
N GLU A 517 -14.76 34.31 -5.69
CA GLU A 517 -14.33 33.34 -4.67
C GLU A 517 -15.41 32.26 -4.49
N ALA A 518 -15.19 31.11 -5.14
CA ALA A 518 -15.94 29.91 -4.83
C ALA A 518 -15.39 29.37 -3.51
N VAL A 519 -16.01 29.79 -2.41
CA VAL A 519 -15.80 29.14 -1.11
C VAL A 519 -16.35 27.73 -1.25
N TRP A 520 -15.45 26.76 -1.43
CA TRP A 520 -15.80 25.35 -1.26
C TRP A 520 -16.28 25.20 0.18
N SER A 521 -17.59 25.09 0.37
CA SER A 521 -18.16 24.63 1.63
C SER A 521 -17.61 23.24 1.87
N GLY A 522 -16.78 23.07 2.90
CA GLY A 522 -16.39 21.74 3.36
C GLY A 522 -17.62 20.89 3.72
N ASP A 523 -17.41 19.61 4.03
CA ASP A 523 -18.49 18.70 4.44
C ASP A 523 -19.23 19.23 5.68
N GLN A 524 -20.32 19.95 5.45
CA GLN A 524 -21.19 20.53 6.47
C GLN A 524 -22.51 19.78 6.52
N SER A 525 -23.09 19.66 7.72
CA SER A 525 -24.41 19.09 7.93
C SER A 525 -25.49 20.17 7.78
N PRO A 526 -26.68 19.84 7.23
CA PRO A 526 -27.81 20.77 7.12
C PRO A 526 -28.36 21.23 8.46
N ILE A 527 -28.12 20.46 9.52
CA ILE A 527 -28.56 20.76 10.88
C ILE A 527 -27.42 20.47 11.86
N THR A 528 -27.37 21.19 12.97
CA THR A 528 -26.38 20.97 14.02
C THR A 528 -26.69 19.70 14.81
N GLN A 529 -25.71 19.21 15.59
CA GLN A 529 -25.91 18.07 16.49
C GLN A 529 -27.06 18.29 17.48
N GLU A 530 -27.16 19.49 18.06
CA GLU A 530 -28.22 19.88 19.00
C GLU A 530 -29.60 19.84 18.32
N GLN A 531 -29.72 20.44 17.14
CA GLN A 531 -30.95 20.42 16.35
C GLN A 531 -31.35 19.01 15.94
N MET A 532 -30.38 18.13 15.66
CA MET A 532 -30.62 16.73 15.30
C MET A 532 -31.09 15.89 16.51
N LEU A 533 -30.62 16.20 17.72
CA LEU A 533 -31.06 15.54 18.95
C LEU A 533 -32.49 15.97 19.36
N GLU A 534 -32.86 17.22 19.06
CA GLU A 534 -34.16 17.83 19.39
C GLU A 534 -35.24 17.59 18.31
N SER A 535 -34.87 17.11 17.12
CA SER A 535 -35.81 16.93 16.01
C SER A 535 -36.83 15.83 16.29
N ASP A 536 -38.02 15.98 15.70
CA ASP A 536 -39.00 14.90 15.68
C ASP A 536 -38.47 13.68 14.90
N LEU A 537 -38.79 12.49 15.39
CA LEU A 537 -38.28 11.24 14.82
C LEU A 537 -38.70 11.05 13.36
N GLN A 538 -39.87 11.55 12.96
CA GLN A 538 -40.34 11.46 11.56
C GLN A 538 -39.55 12.40 10.64
N GLN A 539 -39.21 13.60 11.11
CA GLN A 539 -38.39 14.54 10.34
C GLN A 539 -36.97 14.02 10.13
N LEU A 540 -36.41 13.35 11.13
CA LEU A 540 -35.10 12.71 11.01
C LEU A 540 -35.12 11.54 10.01
N VAL A 541 -36.21 10.75 10.00
CA VAL A 541 -36.41 9.69 9.00
C VAL A 541 -36.43 10.27 7.58
N ASP A 542 -37.21 11.33 7.38
CA ASP A 542 -37.29 11.99 6.08
C ASP A 542 -35.92 12.57 5.66
N LEU A 543 -35.17 13.16 6.60
CA LEU A 543 -33.83 13.68 6.34
C LEU A 543 -32.86 12.56 5.93
N LEU A 544 -32.80 11.45 6.66
CA LEU A 544 -31.86 10.35 6.35
C LEU A 544 -32.19 9.66 5.03
N ASN A 545 -33.47 9.49 4.70
CA ASN A 545 -33.90 8.82 3.46
C ASN A 545 -33.86 9.72 2.23
N ASN A 546 -34.31 10.96 2.35
CA ASN A 546 -34.66 11.79 1.19
C ASN A 546 -33.77 13.03 1.03
N TYR A 547 -32.71 13.19 1.83
CA TYR A 547 -31.78 14.30 1.65
C TYR A 547 -31.07 14.21 0.30
N ASN A 548 -31.42 15.14 -0.58
CA ASN A 548 -30.75 15.41 -1.83
C ASN A 548 -29.76 16.56 -1.58
N GLU A 549 -28.48 16.26 -1.71
CA GLU A 549 -27.44 17.27 -1.63
C GLU A 549 -27.45 18.16 -2.87
N ASP A 550 -27.13 19.44 -2.67
CA ASP A 550 -26.80 20.32 -3.79
C ASP A 550 -25.33 20.04 -4.18
N PRO A 551 -25.02 19.72 -5.45
CA PRO A 551 -23.65 19.41 -5.88
C PRO A 551 -22.70 20.61 -5.83
N PHE A 552 -23.22 21.83 -5.66
CA PHE A 552 -22.49 23.10 -5.77
C PHE A 552 -22.52 23.93 -4.49
N GLU A 553 -23.54 23.77 -3.65
CA GLU A 553 -23.64 24.42 -2.33
C GLU A 553 -23.68 23.39 -1.19
N GLY A 554 -22.92 23.62 -0.11
CA GLY A 554 -23.10 22.87 1.13
C GLY A 554 -24.52 23.11 1.68
N PRO A 555 -25.11 22.17 2.42
CA PRO A 555 -24.53 21.03 3.14
C PRO A 555 -24.44 19.73 2.32
N THR A 556 -23.53 18.83 2.68
CA THR A 556 -23.32 17.56 1.95
C THR A 556 -23.99 16.40 2.67
N ARG A 557 -24.40 15.37 1.92
CA ARG A 557 -24.93 14.13 2.52
C ARG A 557 -23.91 13.50 3.46
N TRP A 558 -22.62 13.61 3.13
CA TRP A 558 -21.53 13.15 3.98
C TRP A 558 -21.40 13.96 5.28
N GLY A 559 -21.47 15.29 5.20
CA GLY A 559 -21.46 16.17 6.37
C GLY A 559 -22.63 15.90 7.30
N MET A 560 -23.83 15.73 6.74
CA MET A 560 -25.05 15.34 7.47
C MET A 560 -24.88 14.02 8.22
N LEU A 561 -24.42 12.99 7.52
CA LEU A 561 -24.21 11.66 8.09
C LEU A 561 -23.10 11.62 9.14
N LYS A 562 -22.07 12.48 9.02
CA LYS A 562 -21.04 12.65 10.02
C LYS A 562 -21.62 13.26 11.31
N THR A 563 -22.43 14.31 11.19
CA THR A 563 -23.13 14.89 12.36
C THR A 563 -24.09 13.89 12.99
N PHE A 564 -24.82 13.10 12.21
CA PHE A 564 -25.65 12.00 12.71
C PHE A 564 -24.84 10.98 13.51
N SER A 565 -23.68 10.57 13.01
CA SER A 565 -22.77 9.67 13.73
C SER A 565 -22.27 10.26 15.06
N GLU A 566 -22.01 11.58 15.14
CA GLU A 566 -21.64 12.26 16.38
C GLU A 566 -22.81 12.32 17.38
N CYS A 567 -24.05 12.52 16.92
CA CYS A 567 -25.25 12.41 17.77
C CYS A 567 -25.33 11.02 18.41
N ILE A 568 -25.19 9.98 17.58
CA ILE A 568 -25.20 8.58 18.03
C ILE A 568 -24.10 8.31 19.06
N LYS A 569 -22.91 8.84 18.85
CA LYS A 569 -21.79 8.68 19.79
C LYS A 569 -22.05 9.32 21.16
N SER A 570 -22.80 10.42 21.17
CA SER A 570 -22.95 11.32 22.32
C SER A 570 -24.08 10.95 23.30
N ASP A 571 -25.19 10.38 22.82
CA ASP A 571 -26.39 10.13 23.64
C ASP A 571 -26.94 8.72 23.45
N TYR A 572 -26.89 7.91 24.53
CA TYR A 572 -27.38 6.53 24.52
C TYR A 572 -28.92 6.43 24.46
N GLU A 573 -29.66 7.27 25.18
CA GLU A 573 -31.12 7.19 25.22
C GLU A 573 -31.72 7.62 23.88
N TRP A 574 -31.14 8.65 23.26
CA TRP A 574 -31.48 9.03 21.90
C TRP A 574 -31.13 7.91 20.92
N THR A 575 -29.91 7.37 20.96
CA THR A 575 -29.50 6.25 20.11
C THR A 575 -30.42 5.03 20.25
N SER A 576 -30.85 4.70 21.46
CA SER A 576 -31.80 3.62 21.76
C SER A 576 -33.15 3.82 21.08
N LYS A 577 -33.63 5.07 20.96
CA LYS A 577 -34.84 5.42 20.18
C LYS A 577 -34.60 5.34 18.68
N ILE A 578 -33.46 5.84 18.20
CA ILE A 578 -33.09 5.79 16.77
C ILE A 578 -32.97 4.34 16.28
N ILE A 579 -32.36 3.46 17.06
CA ILE A 579 -32.26 2.04 16.73
C ILE A 579 -33.64 1.42 16.52
N LYS A 580 -34.65 1.81 17.30
CA LYS A 580 -36.03 1.34 17.11
C LYS A 580 -36.57 1.76 15.73
N ILE A 581 -36.32 2.99 15.29
CA ILE A 581 -36.75 3.50 13.97
C ILE A 581 -36.12 2.69 12.84
N PHE A 582 -34.82 2.43 12.95
CA PHE A 582 -34.08 1.64 11.97
C PHE A 582 -34.62 0.21 11.91
N ILE A 583 -34.85 -0.40 13.08
CA ILE A 583 -35.41 -1.75 13.23
C ILE A 583 -36.89 -1.85 12.83
N ASP A 584 -37.67 -0.77 12.91
CA ASP A 584 -39.06 -0.74 12.44
C ASP A 584 -39.14 -0.61 10.90
N GLY A 585 -38.00 -0.54 10.21
CA GLY A 585 -37.91 -0.51 8.75
C GLY A 585 -38.10 0.89 8.14
N CYS A 586 -38.05 1.94 8.95
CA CYS A 586 -38.29 3.31 8.49
C CYS A 586 -37.12 3.91 7.70
N ILE A 587 -35.91 3.34 7.78
CA ILE A 587 -34.70 3.85 7.10
C ILE A 587 -34.23 2.86 6.04
N GLU A 588 -34.27 3.28 4.78
CA GLU A 588 -33.91 2.43 3.64
C GLU A 588 -32.48 2.65 3.14
N LYS A 589 -31.84 3.79 3.45
CA LYS A 589 -30.53 4.15 2.90
C LYS A 589 -29.37 3.45 3.62
N GLU A 590 -28.53 2.72 2.87
CA GLU A 590 -27.41 1.92 3.41
C GLU A 590 -26.32 2.75 4.08
N ASP A 591 -26.02 3.94 3.55
CA ASP A 591 -25.02 4.85 4.12
C ASP A 591 -25.44 5.38 5.51
N ALA A 592 -26.74 5.58 5.76
CA ALA A 592 -27.26 5.91 7.08
C ALA A 592 -27.11 4.74 8.07
N TRP A 593 -27.26 3.49 7.61
CA TRP A 593 -27.02 2.29 8.40
C TRP A 593 -25.54 2.15 8.79
N GLN A 594 -24.62 2.31 7.84
CA GLN A 594 -23.18 2.28 8.10
C GLN A 594 -22.79 3.34 9.13
N ARG A 595 -23.37 4.54 9.04
CA ARG A 595 -23.06 5.67 9.92
C ARG A 595 -23.64 5.54 11.31
N LEU A 596 -24.82 4.95 11.44
CA LEU A 596 -25.36 4.53 12.73
C LEU A 596 -24.38 3.59 13.45
N LEU A 597 -23.88 2.58 12.75
CA LEU A 597 -23.01 1.56 13.34
C LEU A 597 -21.62 2.10 13.67
N ILE A 598 -21.02 2.92 12.80
CA ILE A 598 -19.75 3.64 13.08
C ILE A 598 -19.92 4.54 14.31
N GLY A 599 -21.03 5.27 14.43
CA GLY A 599 -21.30 6.10 15.60
C GLY A 599 -21.37 5.30 16.91
N ILE A 600 -22.01 4.12 16.88
CA ILE A 600 -22.04 3.20 18.03
C ILE A 600 -20.65 2.65 18.32
N GLN A 601 -19.89 2.28 17.28
CA GLN A 601 -18.52 1.77 17.38
C GLN A 601 -17.57 2.78 18.00
N ASP A 602 -17.71 4.07 17.71
CA ASP A 602 -16.88 5.15 18.26
C ASP A 602 -17.37 5.70 19.60
N SER A 603 -18.53 5.22 20.08
CA SER A 603 -19.11 5.62 21.36
C SER A 603 -18.31 5.14 22.57
N ASN A 604 -18.44 5.90 23.67
CA ASN A 604 -17.96 5.54 25.00
C ASN A 604 -19.09 4.94 25.87
N PHE A 605 -20.09 4.30 25.24
CA PHE A 605 -21.18 3.64 25.96
C PHE A 605 -20.67 2.48 26.81
N LYS A 606 -21.35 2.25 27.94
CA LYS A 606 -21.01 1.13 28.84
C LYS A 606 -21.29 -0.21 28.16
N VAL A 607 -20.61 -1.26 28.60
CA VAL A 607 -20.78 -2.61 28.02
C VAL A 607 -22.23 -3.08 28.08
N ASP A 608 -22.92 -2.90 29.22
CA ASP A 608 -24.33 -3.31 29.37
C ASP A 608 -25.26 -2.56 28.39
N GLN A 609 -24.95 -1.28 28.12
CA GLN A 609 -25.68 -0.46 27.15
C GLN A 609 -25.47 -0.99 25.73
N LEU A 610 -24.22 -1.21 25.34
CA LEU A 610 -23.88 -1.75 24.02
C LEU A 610 -24.49 -3.14 23.80
N ILE A 611 -24.45 -4.02 24.80
CA ILE A 611 -25.11 -5.33 24.75
C ILE A 611 -26.62 -5.18 24.52
N ALA A 612 -27.28 -4.24 25.20
CA ALA A 612 -28.70 -3.98 25.00
C ALA A 612 -29.03 -3.47 23.59
N LEU A 613 -28.15 -2.66 22.99
CA LEU A 613 -28.32 -2.19 21.61
C LEU A 613 -28.19 -3.32 20.60
N ILE A 614 -27.13 -4.14 20.70
CA ILE A 614 -26.94 -5.27 19.78
C ILE A 614 -28.03 -6.32 19.95
N ASP A 615 -28.50 -6.57 21.16
CA ASP A 615 -29.61 -7.49 21.45
C ASP A 615 -30.90 -7.08 20.71
N ARG A 616 -31.16 -5.77 20.58
CA ARG A 616 -32.30 -5.27 19.78
C ARG A 616 -32.10 -5.52 18.29
N PHE A 617 -30.91 -5.24 17.76
CA PHE A 617 -30.60 -5.54 16.36
C PHE A 617 -30.74 -7.04 16.06
N ALA A 618 -30.21 -7.91 16.94
CA ALA A 618 -30.33 -9.35 16.81
C ALA A 618 -31.78 -9.83 16.82
N ALA A 619 -32.66 -9.22 17.62
CA ALA A 619 -34.08 -9.57 17.67
C ALA A 619 -34.85 -9.26 16.36
N LYS A 620 -34.29 -8.43 15.48
CA LYS A 620 -34.90 -7.93 14.23
C LYS A 620 -33.91 -7.93 13.08
N MET A 621 -33.15 -9.01 13.01
CA MET A 621 -32.01 -9.14 12.12
C MET A 621 -32.43 -9.14 10.64
N GLU A 622 -33.68 -9.46 10.34
CA GLU A 622 -34.27 -9.38 8.99
C GLU A 622 -34.29 -7.97 8.38
N ILE A 623 -34.16 -6.92 9.19
CA ILE A 623 -34.19 -5.51 8.76
C ILE A 623 -32.78 -4.88 8.74
N VAL A 624 -31.81 -5.51 9.40
CA VAL A 624 -30.45 -4.97 9.52
C VAL A 624 -29.74 -5.02 8.15
N LYS A 625 -29.39 -3.84 7.62
CA LYS A 625 -28.74 -3.72 6.30
C LYS A 625 -27.22 -3.84 6.31
N ASP A 626 -26.57 -3.58 7.44
CA ASP A 626 -25.11 -3.66 7.58
C ASP A 626 -24.72 -4.62 8.72
N ILE A 627 -24.64 -5.89 8.37
CA ILE A 627 -24.29 -6.99 9.28
C ILE A 627 -22.80 -6.94 9.64
N CYS A 628 -21.96 -6.41 8.74
CA CYS A 628 -20.53 -6.29 8.98
C CYS A 628 -20.25 -5.27 10.09
N GLY A 629 -20.79 -4.05 9.98
CA GLY A 629 -20.67 -3.04 11.03
C GLY A 629 -21.21 -3.52 12.38
N LEU A 630 -22.33 -4.25 12.39
CA LEU A 630 -22.90 -4.81 13.62
C LEU A 630 -21.95 -5.84 14.27
N SER A 631 -21.33 -6.69 13.46
CA SER A 631 -20.35 -7.68 13.95
C SER A 631 -19.08 -7.04 14.52
N GLU A 632 -18.65 -5.89 14.01
CA GLU A 632 -17.49 -5.15 14.52
C GLU A 632 -17.75 -4.58 15.91
N ILE A 633 -18.94 -4.01 16.12
CA ILE A 633 -19.39 -3.54 17.44
C ILE A 633 -19.44 -4.74 18.40
N PHE A 634 -19.99 -5.88 17.96
CA PHE A 634 -20.03 -7.09 18.78
C PHE A 634 -18.63 -7.56 19.19
N LEU A 635 -17.68 -7.58 18.25
CA LEU A 635 -16.27 -7.91 18.55
C LEU A 635 -15.63 -6.91 19.52
N LYS A 636 -15.94 -5.61 19.41
CA LYS A 636 -15.47 -4.57 20.35
C LYS A 636 -16.00 -4.84 21.76
N ILE A 637 -17.29 -5.18 21.90
CA ILE A 637 -17.90 -5.54 23.19
C ILE A 637 -17.17 -6.73 23.80
N VAL A 638 -16.97 -7.79 23.01
CA VAL A 638 -16.35 -9.03 23.50
C VAL A 638 -14.89 -8.81 23.92
N LYS A 639 -14.13 -7.96 23.23
CA LYS A 639 -12.73 -7.65 23.58
C LYS A 639 -12.57 -6.76 24.81
N SER A 640 -13.63 -6.18 25.35
CA SER A 640 -13.51 -5.24 26.46
C SER A 640 -13.15 -5.92 27.79
N GLU A 641 -12.33 -5.25 28.60
CA GLU A 641 -11.94 -5.74 29.94
C GLU A 641 -13.13 -5.90 30.90
N GLU A 642 -14.19 -5.11 30.72
CA GLU A 642 -15.41 -5.22 31.52
C GLU A 642 -16.20 -6.50 31.18
N THR A 643 -16.33 -6.83 29.89
CA THR A 643 -16.91 -8.12 29.45
C THR A 643 -16.13 -9.29 30.03
N LYS A 644 -14.79 -9.27 29.95
CA LYS A 644 -13.92 -10.32 30.49
C LYS A 644 -14.18 -10.59 31.98
N LYS A 645 -14.30 -9.53 32.80
CA LYS A 645 -14.53 -9.64 34.26
C LYS A 645 -15.89 -10.25 34.62
N ARG A 646 -16.90 -10.05 33.78
CA ARG A 646 -18.29 -10.45 34.04
C ARG A 646 -18.78 -11.58 33.14
N PHE A 647 -17.88 -12.18 32.36
CA PHE A 647 -18.20 -13.05 31.24
C PHE A 647 -19.15 -14.20 31.61
N ILE A 648 -18.90 -14.86 32.75
CA ILE A 648 -19.71 -15.98 33.27
C ILE A 648 -21.22 -15.63 33.34
N THR A 649 -21.56 -14.38 33.70
CA THR A 649 -22.96 -13.95 33.85
C THR A 649 -23.62 -13.62 32.51
N ILE A 650 -22.84 -13.21 31.52
CA ILE A 650 -23.34 -12.68 30.23
C ILE A 650 -23.10 -13.61 29.05
N GLU A 651 -22.37 -14.72 29.25
CA GLU A 651 -21.98 -15.68 28.21
C GLU A 651 -23.18 -16.15 27.37
N ASN A 652 -24.25 -16.64 28.01
CA ASN A 652 -25.42 -17.16 27.30
C ASN A 652 -26.05 -16.10 26.37
N LYS A 653 -26.06 -14.84 26.81
CA LYS A 653 -26.62 -13.73 26.04
C LYS A 653 -25.73 -13.39 24.85
N LEU A 654 -24.43 -13.24 25.07
CA LEU A 654 -23.47 -12.95 23.99
C LEU A 654 -23.42 -14.08 22.96
N PHE A 655 -23.46 -15.33 23.40
CA PHE A 655 -23.48 -16.48 22.50
C PHE A 655 -24.76 -16.53 21.65
N GLY A 656 -25.93 -16.26 22.24
CA GLY A 656 -27.19 -16.18 21.50
C GLY A 656 -27.20 -15.06 20.46
N ILE A 657 -26.65 -13.89 20.80
CA ILE A 657 -26.46 -12.78 19.86
C ILE A 657 -25.52 -13.18 18.71
N ALA A 658 -24.38 -13.80 19.02
CA ALA A 658 -23.42 -14.27 18.02
C ALA A 658 -24.07 -15.26 17.03
N ASP A 659 -24.82 -16.25 17.53
CA ASP A 659 -25.54 -17.22 16.69
C ASP A 659 -26.62 -16.54 15.83
N THR A 660 -27.29 -15.52 16.36
CA THR A 660 -28.30 -14.77 15.61
C THR A 660 -27.67 -13.96 14.48
N ILE A 661 -26.62 -13.18 14.76
CA ILE A 661 -25.88 -12.42 13.72
C ILE A 661 -25.33 -13.40 12.67
N TRP A 662 -24.82 -14.55 13.11
CA TRP A 662 -24.33 -15.59 12.22
C TRP A 662 -25.40 -16.13 11.27
N ASN A 663 -26.60 -16.45 11.76
CA ASN A 663 -27.64 -17.08 10.93
C ASN A 663 -28.23 -16.14 9.86
N TYR A 664 -28.10 -14.83 10.02
CA TYR A 664 -28.63 -13.82 9.08
C TYR A 664 -27.57 -13.16 8.18
N ARG A 665 -26.31 -13.57 8.31
CA ARG A 665 -25.21 -13.07 7.49
C ARG A 665 -25.53 -13.11 5.99
N GLN A 666 -25.00 -12.14 5.25
CA GLN A 666 -25.11 -12.04 3.79
C GLN A 666 -23.76 -12.37 3.13
N GLU A 667 -23.79 -12.96 1.93
CA GLU A 667 -22.61 -13.27 1.13
C GLU A 667 -22.07 -12.04 0.37
N ASP A 668 -21.86 -10.91 1.05
CA ASP A 668 -21.27 -9.71 0.43
C ASP A 668 -19.80 -9.57 0.83
N PHE A 669 -18.93 -10.17 0.02
CA PHE A 669 -17.48 -10.11 0.19
C PHE A 669 -16.88 -9.04 -0.71
N VAL A 670 -16.41 -7.93 -0.14
CA VAL A 670 -15.46 -7.06 -0.84
C VAL A 670 -14.15 -7.83 -0.97
N GLN A 671 -13.89 -8.36 -2.16
CA GLN A 671 -12.78 -9.25 -2.40
C GLN A 671 -11.46 -8.45 -2.31
N SER A 672 -10.74 -8.65 -1.23
CA SER A 672 -9.35 -8.22 -1.11
C SER A 672 -8.44 -9.28 -1.74
N ASP A 673 -7.24 -8.89 -2.15
CA ASP A 673 -6.26 -9.81 -2.76
C ASP A 673 -5.91 -10.98 -1.83
N ARG A 674 -6.06 -10.80 -0.51
CA ARG A 674 -5.88 -11.85 0.51
C ARG A 674 -7.20 -12.24 1.17
N LEU A 675 -7.40 -13.55 1.38
CA LEU A 675 -8.54 -14.06 2.13
C LEU A 675 -8.49 -13.60 3.58
N ILE A 676 -7.31 -13.46 4.20
CA ILE A 676 -7.22 -12.96 5.57
C ILE A 676 -7.72 -11.51 5.73
N GLU A 677 -7.46 -10.63 4.76
CA GLU A 677 -7.99 -9.26 4.79
C GLU A 677 -9.51 -9.27 4.64
N THR A 678 -10.01 -10.16 3.79
CA THR A 678 -11.45 -10.42 3.65
C THR A 678 -12.03 -10.97 4.97
N ALA A 679 -11.36 -11.93 5.62
CA ALA A 679 -11.79 -12.51 6.89
C ALA A 679 -11.72 -11.49 8.05
N MET A 680 -10.79 -10.53 8.00
CA MET A 680 -10.65 -9.50 9.03
C MET A 680 -11.68 -8.38 8.93
N ASN A 681 -12.24 -8.17 7.73
CA ASN A 681 -13.16 -7.08 7.40
C ASN A 681 -14.57 -7.59 7.02
N THR A 682 -14.98 -8.76 7.53
CA THR A 682 -16.31 -9.35 7.25
C THR A 682 -17.10 -9.66 8.50
N GLY A 683 -18.42 -9.62 8.36
CA GLY A 683 -19.39 -10.04 9.39
C GLY A 683 -19.07 -11.40 10.00
N LEU A 684 -18.90 -12.37 9.13
CA LEU A 684 -18.47 -13.74 9.43
C LEU A 684 -17.23 -13.77 10.31
N GLY A 685 -16.18 -13.06 9.90
CA GLY A 685 -14.91 -13.19 10.57
C GLY A 685 -14.87 -12.49 11.94
N ASN A 686 -15.59 -11.39 12.09
CA ASN A 686 -15.76 -10.75 13.38
C ASN A 686 -16.53 -11.64 14.37
N ILE A 687 -17.58 -12.36 13.93
CA ILE A 687 -18.30 -13.29 14.81
C ILE A 687 -17.44 -14.50 15.20
N LEU A 688 -16.68 -15.09 14.27
CA LEU A 688 -15.77 -16.19 14.60
C LEU A 688 -14.70 -15.75 15.60
N ARG A 689 -14.07 -14.60 15.38
CA ARG A 689 -13.10 -14.04 16.33
C ARG A 689 -13.74 -13.75 17.69
N SER A 690 -14.97 -13.23 17.68
CA SER A 690 -15.72 -13.01 18.92
C SER A 690 -15.95 -14.31 19.69
N SER A 691 -16.32 -15.40 19.00
CA SER A 691 -16.47 -16.72 19.64
C SER A 691 -15.18 -17.25 20.26
N ILE A 692 -14.02 -16.97 19.66
CA ILE A 692 -12.69 -17.34 20.18
C ILE A 692 -12.33 -16.50 21.41
N TYR A 693 -12.58 -15.19 21.38
CA TYR A 693 -12.38 -14.34 22.56
C TYR A 693 -13.30 -14.74 23.71
N MET A 694 -14.56 -15.08 23.44
CA MET A 694 -15.48 -15.63 24.43
C MET A 694 -14.94 -16.93 25.05
N LEU A 695 -14.45 -17.87 24.24
CA LEU A 695 -13.77 -19.07 24.74
C LEU A 695 -12.55 -18.74 25.62
N SER A 696 -11.78 -17.70 25.28
CA SER A 696 -10.59 -17.31 26.07
C SER A 696 -10.91 -16.87 27.50
N TYR A 697 -12.17 -16.52 27.77
CA TYR A 697 -12.64 -16.16 29.11
C TYR A 697 -13.32 -17.32 29.85
N CYS A 698 -13.57 -18.45 29.19
CA CYS A 698 -14.03 -19.68 29.83
C CYS A 698 -12.92 -20.30 30.68
N ASP A 699 -13.32 -21.14 31.65
CA ASP A 699 -12.39 -21.87 32.52
C ASP A 699 -11.43 -22.75 31.70
N GLU A 700 -10.14 -22.57 31.95
CA GLU A 700 -9.06 -23.25 31.23
C GLU A 700 -9.06 -24.77 31.44
N THR A 701 -9.65 -25.23 32.54
CA THR A 701 -9.62 -26.64 32.97
C THR A 701 -10.67 -27.52 32.31
N GLN A 702 -11.67 -26.95 31.63
CA GLN A 702 -12.82 -27.67 31.08
C GLN A 702 -12.72 -27.99 29.59
N GLY A 703 -11.58 -27.67 28.95
CA GLY A 703 -11.43 -27.81 27.49
C GLY A 703 -12.32 -26.85 26.71
N ILE A 704 -12.65 -27.15 25.45
CA ILE A 704 -13.61 -26.36 24.67
C ILE A 704 -15.04 -26.81 25.04
N PRO A 705 -15.92 -25.93 25.56
CA PRO A 705 -17.28 -26.31 25.91
C PRO A 705 -18.11 -26.70 24.67
N GLU A 706 -19.03 -27.66 24.85
CA GLU A 706 -19.77 -28.31 23.76
C GLU A 706 -20.53 -27.34 22.85
N ARG A 707 -21.05 -26.24 23.40
CA ARG A 707 -21.75 -25.20 22.62
C ARG A 707 -20.86 -24.55 21.55
N TYR A 708 -19.59 -24.30 21.87
CA TYR A 708 -18.63 -23.69 20.94
C TYR A 708 -18.20 -24.71 19.89
N LYS A 709 -17.98 -25.97 20.30
CA LYS A 709 -17.73 -27.09 19.37
C LYS A 709 -18.87 -27.22 18.37
N SER A 710 -20.11 -27.34 18.85
CA SER A 710 -21.30 -27.45 18.00
C SER A 710 -21.45 -26.28 17.02
N PHE A 711 -21.20 -25.05 17.48
CA PHE A 711 -21.23 -23.85 16.63
C PHE A 711 -20.15 -23.89 15.55
N TRP A 712 -18.90 -24.18 15.90
CA TRP A 712 -17.80 -24.25 14.94
C TRP A 712 -17.92 -25.43 13.97
N GLU A 713 -18.32 -26.60 14.45
CA GLU A 713 -18.53 -27.78 13.62
C GLU A 713 -19.63 -27.58 12.59
N LYS A 714 -20.77 -27.01 12.99
CA LYS A 714 -21.84 -26.60 12.07
C LYS A 714 -21.30 -25.67 10.98
N ASN A 715 -20.42 -24.74 11.34
CA ASN A 715 -19.89 -23.72 10.42
C ASN A 715 -18.76 -24.24 9.51
N LEU A 716 -18.04 -25.28 9.92
CA LEU A 716 -17.05 -25.97 9.10
C LEU A 716 -17.68 -26.79 7.96
N LEU A 717 -18.98 -27.09 8.05
CA LEU A 717 -19.76 -27.78 7.01
C LEU A 717 -20.29 -26.84 5.91
N LEU A 718 -20.08 -25.53 6.02
CA LEU A 718 -20.44 -24.58 4.96
C LEU A 718 -19.61 -24.85 3.69
N GLU A 719 -20.07 -24.33 2.55
CA GLU A 719 -19.39 -24.48 1.25
C GLU A 719 -18.89 -23.13 0.72
N GLY A 720 -18.03 -23.16 -0.31
CA GLY A 720 -17.58 -21.96 -1.00
C GLY A 720 -16.78 -20.97 -0.15
N LYS A 721 -17.01 -19.66 -0.38
CA LYS A 721 -16.23 -18.58 0.24
C LYS A 721 -16.41 -18.49 1.76
N GLU A 722 -17.62 -18.78 2.27
CA GLU A 722 -17.89 -18.75 3.71
C GLU A 722 -17.05 -19.79 4.45
N LYS A 723 -16.98 -21.02 3.90
CA LYS A 723 -16.11 -22.09 4.43
C LYS A 723 -14.67 -21.63 4.55
N ASN A 724 -14.16 -20.95 3.52
CA ASN A 724 -12.79 -20.46 3.50
C ASN A 724 -12.55 -19.42 4.61
N ILE A 725 -13.48 -18.50 4.87
CA ILE A 725 -13.34 -17.55 5.98
C ILE A 725 -13.40 -18.25 7.35
N VAL A 726 -14.29 -19.23 7.50
CA VAL A 726 -14.39 -20.06 8.72
C VAL A 726 -13.06 -20.76 8.99
N LEU A 727 -12.51 -21.41 7.97
CA LEU A 727 -11.23 -22.10 8.06
C LEU A 727 -10.08 -21.15 8.33
N CYS A 728 -10.04 -20.01 7.64
CA CYS A 728 -9.02 -18.98 7.84
C CYS A 728 -8.99 -18.49 9.29
N ILE A 729 -10.13 -18.25 9.93
CA ILE A 729 -10.10 -17.78 11.31
C ILE A 729 -9.90 -18.92 12.30
N LEU A 730 -10.67 -20.01 12.22
CA LEU A 730 -10.56 -21.08 13.22
C LEU A 730 -9.21 -21.79 13.17
N ALA A 731 -8.73 -22.13 11.96
CA ALA A 731 -7.36 -22.62 11.83
C ALA A 731 -6.35 -21.52 12.17
N GLY A 732 -6.65 -20.25 11.90
CA GLY A 732 -5.82 -19.14 12.33
C GLY A 732 -5.48 -19.13 13.82
N TYR A 733 -6.44 -19.48 14.68
CA TYR A 733 -6.23 -19.62 16.12
C TYR A 733 -5.88 -21.05 16.56
N PHE A 734 -5.35 -21.89 15.65
CA PHE A 734 -5.01 -23.29 15.92
C PHE A 734 -4.22 -23.48 17.21
N ASN A 735 -3.20 -22.65 17.47
CA ASN A 735 -2.37 -22.78 18.68
C ASN A 735 -3.18 -22.60 19.96
N PHE A 736 -4.07 -21.60 20.00
CA PHE A 736 -4.94 -21.35 21.14
C PHE A 736 -5.97 -22.46 21.32
N LEU A 737 -6.62 -22.90 20.23
CA LEU A 737 -7.63 -23.96 20.26
C LEU A 737 -7.03 -25.32 20.62
N TYR A 738 -5.81 -25.60 20.16
CA TYR A 738 -5.08 -26.83 20.48
C TYR A 738 -4.68 -26.88 21.96
N LEU A 739 -4.22 -25.77 22.53
CA LEU A 739 -3.92 -25.70 23.97
C LEU A 739 -5.17 -25.84 24.84
N ARG A 740 -6.34 -25.46 24.32
CA ARG A 740 -7.64 -25.65 24.98
C ARG A 740 -8.18 -27.07 24.84
N ASP A 741 -8.14 -27.67 23.65
CA ASP A 741 -8.65 -29.02 23.41
C ASP A 741 -7.90 -29.67 22.23
N GLN A 742 -6.89 -30.47 22.57
CA GLN A 742 -5.98 -31.08 21.60
C GLN A 742 -6.69 -32.07 20.68
N GLU A 743 -7.59 -32.89 21.23
CA GLU A 743 -8.31 -33.91 20.46
C GLU A 743 -9.23 -33.26 19.43
N TRP A 744 -10.05 -32.30 19.86
CA TRP A 744 -10.97 -31.61 18.96
C TRP A 744 -10.23 -30.81 17.89
N CYS A 745 -9.21 -30.03 18.25
CA CYS A 745 -8.49 -29.19 17.31
C CYS A 745 -7.76 -30.03 16.23
N THR A 746 -7.15 -31.15 16.64
CA THR A 746 -6.47 -32.05 15.70
C THR A 746 -7.47 -32.77 14.79
N ASP A 747 -8.59 -33.27 15.33
CA ASP A 747 -9.64 -33.94 14.55
C ASP A 747 -10.17 -33.04 13.41
N LYS A 748 -10.44 -31.76 13.70
CA LYS A 748 -11.07 -30.86 12.72
C LYS A 748 -10.11 -30.28 11.70
N PHE A 749 -8.88 -29.91 12.11
CA PHE A 749 -8.01 -29.13 11.25
C PHE A 749 -6.85 -29.94 10.64
N ALA A 750 -6.46 -31.10 11.19
CA ALA A 750 -5.26 -31.79 10.73
C ALA A 750 -5.31 -32.24 9.26
N GLU A 751 -6.44 -32.79 8.80
CA GLU A 751 -6.58 -33.20 7.39
C GLU A 751 -6.68 -32.01 6.45
N ILE A 752 -7.41 -30.96 6.85
CA ILE A 752 -7.55 -29.73 6.06
C ILE A 752 -6.19 -29.06 5.89
N LEU A 753 -5.47 -28.91 6.99
CA LEU A 753 -4.13 -28.34 7.02
C LEU A 753 -3.12 -29.24 6.32
N SER A 754 -3.32 -30.55 6.25
CA SER A 754 -2.48 -31.47 5.46
C SER A 754 -2.76 -31.37 3.94
N GLY A 755 -3.89 -30.78 3.55
CA GLY A 755 -4.26 -30.52 2.16
C GLY A 755 -5.20 -31.56 1.56
N ILE A 756 -6.38 -31.70 2.16
CA ILE A 756 -7.49 -32.50 1.61
C ILE A 756 -8.02 -31.94 0.29
N ASP A 757 -8.10 -30.61 0.18
CA ASP A 757 -8.46 -29.88 -1.03
C ASP A 757 -7.77 -28.51 -1.06
N GLN A 758 -7.53 -28.00 -2.27
CA GLN A 758 -6.76 -26.77 -2.48
C GLN A 758 -7.39 -25.53 -1.83
N GLN A 759 -8.71 -25.36 -1.89
CA GLN A 759 -9.35 -24.15 -1.38
C GLN A 759 -9.34 -24.10 0.15
N SER A 760 -9.76 -25.19 0.81
CA SER A 760 -9.76 -25.29 2.27
C SER A 760 -8.35 -25.20 2.85
N PHE A 761 -7.38 -25.78 2.15
CA PHE A 761 -5.96 -25.71 2.51
C PHE A 761 -5.44 -24.29 2.51
N VAL A 762 -5.62 -23.57 1.39
CA VAL A 762 -5.16 -22.19 1.24
C VAL A 762 -5.78 -21.29 2.31
N ALA A 763 -7.08 -21.46 2.52
CA ALA A 763 -7.82 -20.69 3.48
C ALA A 763 -7.31 -20.88 4.92
N ALA A 764 -7.15 -22.13 5.35
CA ALA A 764 -6.71 -22.45 6.70
C ALA A 764 -5.27 -21.95 6.99
N TRP A 765 -4.39 -22.03 5.99
CA TRP A 765 -3.00 -21.58 6.12
C TRP A 765 -2.84 -20.07 6.07
N GLU A 766 -3.60 -19.34 5.26
CA GLU A 766 -3.67 -17.87 5.35
C GLU A 766 -4.01 -17.41 6.77
N GLY A 767 -4.95 -18.12 7.40
CA GLY A 767 -5.31 -17.98 8.79
C GLY A 767 -4.14 -18.13 9.76
N ILE A 768 -3.51 -19.31 9.74
CA ILE A 768 -2.44 -19.68 10.68
C ILE A 768 -1.29 -18.70 10.59
N VAL A 769 -0.94 -18.33 9.35
CA VAL A 769 0.10 -17.37 9.05
C VAL A 769 -0.19 -15.99 9.60
N TYR A 770 -1.44 -15.60 9.74
CA TYR A 770 -1.77 -14.29 10.27
C TYR A 770 -1.87 -14.28 11.80
N PHE A 771 -2.62 -15.21 12.38
CA PHE A 771 -2.96 -15.19 13.81
C PHE A 771 -1.99 -15.99 14.69
N SER A 772 -1.35 -17.02 14.14
CA SER A 772 -0.53 -17.99 14.89
C SER A 772 0.91 -18.05 14.36
N ARG A 773 1.52 -16.88 14.11
CA ARG A 773 2.91 -16.73 13.63
C ARG A 773 4.01 -17.19 14.60
N TYR A 774 3.64 -17.70 15.78
CA TYR A 774 4.57 -18.21 16.78
C TYR A 774 4.16 -19.61 17.19
N LEU A 775 5.04 -20.61 16.99
CA LEU A 775 4.81 -21.97 17.44
C LEU A 775 5.28 -22.15 18.90
N ASN A 776 4.33 -22.43 19.79
CA ASN A 776 4.65 -22.95 21.11
C ASN A 776 5.08 -24.43 20.99
N LYS A 777 6.04 -24.86 21.82
CA LYS A 777 6.62 -26.21 21.83
C LYS A 777 5.54 -27.31 21.92
N ASP A 778 4.48 -27.07 22.68
CA ASP A 778 3.38 -28.02 22.85
C ASP A 778 2.53 -28.24 21.57
N VAL A 779 2.49 -27.24 20.68
CA VAL A 779 1.73 -27.29 19.43
C VAL A 779 2.61 -27.78 18.26
N ALA A 780 3.92 -27.53 18.34
CA ALA A 780 4.90 -27.90 17.33
C ALA A 780 4.91 -29.40 17.02
N ASP A 781 4.80 -30.24 18.06
CA ASP A 781 4.84 -31.71 17.92
C ASP A 781 3.65 -32.26 17.08
N VAL A 782 2.48 -31.61 17.12
CA VAL A 782 1.30 -32.01 16.33
C VAL A 782 1.26 -31.31 14.98
N MET A 783 1.73 -30.07 14.90
CA MET A 783 1.81 -29.34 13.64
C MET A 783 2.86 -29.93 12.69
N GLY A 784 3.99 -30.44 13.18
CA GLY A 784 5.06 -31.00 12.33
C GLY A 784 4.59 -32.01 11.26
N PRO A 785 3.87 -33.09 11.63
CA PRO A 785 3.34 -34.06 10.66
C PRO A 785 2.25 -33.50 9.73
N ILE A 786 1.48 -32.52 10.21
CA ILE A 786 0.47 -31.81 9.40
C ILE A 786 1.20 -30.99 8.33
N TYR A 787 2.21 -30.22 8.72
CA TYR A 787 3.06 -29.44 7.85
C TYR A 787 3.84 -30.27 6.82
N LEU A 788 4.36 -31.44 7.20
CA LEU A 788 5.07 -32.36 6.29
C LEU A 788 4.16 -32.92 5.18
N ARG A 789 2.87 -33.05 5.46
CA ARG A 789 1.87 -33.39 4.43
C ARG A 789 1.46 -32.15 3.64
N ALA A 790 1.23 -31.05 4.34
CA ALA A 790 0.89 -29.75 3.78
C ALA A 790 1.91 -29.22 2.77
N VAL A 791 3.20 -29.43 3.03
CA VAL A 791 4.29 -28.91 2.16
C VAL A 791 4.26 -29.53 0.76
N LYS A 792 3.68 -30.73 0.59
CA LYS A 792 3.46 -31.33 -0.75
C LYS A 792 2.49 -30.49 -1.59
N ASN A 793 1.63 -29.75 -0.91
CA ASN A 793 0.63 -28.85 -1.45
C ASN A 793 1.07 -27.38 -1.33
N LEU A 794 2.36 -27.10 -1.08
CA LEU A 794 2.89 -25.74 -0.95
C LEU A 794 2.64 -24.87 -2.20
N ASN A 795 2.58 -25.51 -3.37
CA ASN A 795 2.24 -24.89 -4.64
C ASN A 795 0.79 -24.35 -4.69
N TRP A 796 -0.07 -24.75 -3.76
CA TRP A 796 -1.42 -24.21 -3.63
C TRP A 796 -1.44 -22.85 -2.93
N LEU A 797 -0.44 -22.52 -2.09
CA LEU A 797 -0.35 -21.25 -1.36
C LEU A 797 0.38 -20.19 -2.17
N GLU A 798 -0.07 -18.94 -2.05
CA GLU A 798 0.51 -17.79 -2.74
C GLU A 798 0.75 -16.60 -1.78
N GLY A 799 1.52 -15.61 -2.24
CA GLY A 799 1.74 -14.35 -1.52
C GLY A 799 2.26 -14.50 -0.09
N GLU A 800 1.59 -13.83 0.86
CA GLU A 800 1.98 -13.85 2.27
C GLU A 800 1.65 -15.18 2.98
N ALA A 801 0.58 -15.87 2.57
CA ALA A 801 0.22 -17.19 3.08
C ALA A 801 1.36 -18.19 2.88
N ARG A 802 1.95 -18.18 1.67
CA ARG A 802 3.09 -19.03 1.35
C ARG A 802 4.32 -18.66 2.16
N ARG A 803 4.60 -17.36 2.36
CA ARG A 803 5.70 -16.89 3.22
C ARG A 803 5.56 -17.39 4.63
N GLY A 804 4.46 -17.05 5.27
CA GLY A 804 4.30 -17.40 6.66
C GLY A 804 4.20 -18.91 6.84
N PHE A 805 3.63 -19.65 5.88
CA PHE A 805 3.64 -21.11 5.93
C PHE A 805 5.09 -21.60 5.93
N ILE A 806 5.94 -21.08 5.03
CA ILE A 806 7.36 -21.43 4.95
C ILE A 806 8.10 -20.98 6.21
N ASP A 807 7.88 -19.77 6.71
CA ASP A 807 8.51 -19.25 7.93
C ASP A 807 8.14 -20.11 9.15
N LEU A 808 6.86 -20.48 9.30
CA LEU A 808 6.40 -21.35 10.38
C LEU A 808 6.86 -22.80 10.21
N TYR A 809 6.91 -23.30 8.97
CA TYR A 809 7.48 -24.60 8.66
C TYR A 809 8.97 -24.65 8.98
N LEU A 810 9.72 -23.59 8.69
CA LEU A 810 11.13 -23.44 9.05
C LEU A 810 11.30 -23.35 10.57
N LEU A 811 10.43 -22.62 11.27
CA LEU A 811 10.40 -22.58 12.75
C LEU A 811 10.08 -23.94 13.38
N LEU A 812 9.30 -24.80 12.72
CA LEU A 812 9.03 -26.19 13.11
C LEU A 812 10.21 -27.14 12.87
N LEU A 813 11.11 -26.78 11.95
CA LEU A 813 12.30 -27.55 11.58
C LEU A 813 13.53 -27.18 12.43
N ILE A 814 13.53 -26.00 13.07
CA ILE A 814 14.49 -25.52 14.07
C ILE A 814 14.12 -26.09 15.44
#